data_AF-A0A556QRT1-F1
#
_entry.id   AF-A0A556QRT1-F1
#
_cell.length_a   1.000
_cell.length_b   1.000
_cell.length_c   1.000
_cell.angle_alpha   90.00
_cell.angle_beta   90.00
_cell.angle_gamma   90.00
#
_symmetry.space_group_name_H-M   'P 1'
#
loop_
_entity.id
_entity.type
_entity.pdbx_description
1 polymer ?
#
loop_
_entity_poly.entity_id
_entity_poly.type
_entity_poly.pdbx_seq_one_letter_code
_entity_poly.pdbx_strand_id
1 'polypeptide(L)'
;MIYEFFRSRGFVALVGFCVLGSSALRAQLYAEDFEDGAVSSPFSIEIVPGNTSEVVTPSGFSARAGTKVHRFVWNAANYNGTRASKSVEGLSGSAKITSEGWYGFSFYMPASFPVPGKTMVLGQIHAWHGSLPNTNITCVVGVEADGRMYLEGAYGVGDGGKTVTVQTTLAAKLAKGSWHDVVLYVKFARNNTGVLKAWLDGAPETAPTASFTGINLGNGAWTNDTLMTNGAYIKWGPYCWDSANYTTGESREIFYDEITYQIGNPTGAFDLVKPTGYGTGYAVPEAGPAVMVETFDTMTTGAPPTGFTIVNSGTALTVRDIPSVTDKCMQFYDPNPAGHGEATKTFPAQTSRFTASFSVRQNGTADGHFVSLRSGTLSAIELYTIGGNLVYRDGAGTNHILQAIPSGVWYDVDVDVNPATFKADVYVGGIRKLTGASFRNATTSFDAIRFGTSDASATWHFYINDIAITQAPAAFSENFNTMTTGSSPLRWVRMASTALTVREVPSATDKSMQFYDASTTTKGEAYATFVPLSSRLSASWSFRQTGTAEGHRMALMAGTTTTAVEVLTSGGNLVYKNGAGTNVFIQAIPANVWYNVKVIVNPATTQADVYVNDVLKLSNQSLRSAVTSVDRIVFSTSDVSATYHYYVDNVVITAAGAPPLALLAAGIPRVPIVLKLDDLSTGGGNVPAGWRRVSDFATARQMKISVGLIAKSLEIGTPSYISYIQGLRNSGIAEFWFHGYDHVGQEFNGTTYTDQKNRFTTSQTLAMTKLGFQFAAFGAPENAFDNTTVQVMSEDSAMNAWLYGDLARPAGKRVLDRVGAVNIESPTFVPNPEKFISGYLSSYSGRQFFVIQGHPGNWTDARWYEFVRLIDWLKANNFPIMTSAELAATL
;
A
#
# COMPACT_ATOMS: atom_id res chain seq x y z
N MET A 1 -53.78 45.62 4.75
CA MET A 1 -53.39 45.36 6.16
C MET A 1 -53.15 43.86 6.27
N ILE A 2 -52.05 43.41 6.88
CA ILE A 2 -51.39 42.10 6.71
C ILE A 2 -50.44 42.07 5.49
N TYR A 3 -49.48 42.99 5.52
CA TYR A 3 -48.26 42.96 4.71
C TYR A 3 -47.11 43.37 5.62
N GLU A 4 -46.89 42.61 6.68
CA GLU A 4 -45.71 42.66 7.58
C GLU A 4 -45.88 41.59 8.68
N PHE A 5 -45.44 40.34 8.45
CA PHE A 5 -45.14 39.40 9.56
C PHE A 5 -44.23 38.20 9.20
N PHE A 6 -43.76 38.04 7.95
CA PHE A 6 -42.82 36.97 7.61
C PHE A 6 -41.44 37.51 7.20
N ARG A 7 -40.70 38.01 8.18
CA ARG A 7 -39.22 38.11 8.15
C ARG A 7 -38.68 37.75 9.53
N SER A 8 -38.32 36.48 9.71
CA SER A 8 -37.21 35.96 10.54
C SER A 8 -37.53 34.52 10.92
N ARG A 9 -36.48 33.69 10.99
CA ARG A 9 -36.44 32.23 11.24
C ARG A 9 -36.42 31.39 9.95
N GLY A 10 -35.19 31.15 9.48
CA GLY A 10 -34.90 30.15 8.46
C GLY A 10 -35.11 28.76 9.05
N PHE A 11 -36.14 28.09 8.56
CA PHE A 11 -36.31 26.64 8.64
C PHE A 11 -36.01 26.11 7.22
N VAL A 12 -34.98 25.28 7.06
CA VAL A 12 -34.83 24.45 5.85
C VAL A 12 -35.02 23.01 6.30
N ALA A 13 -36.26 22.53 6.18
CA ALA A 13 -36.56 21.11 6.19
C ALA A 13 -36.24 20.56 4.79
N LEU A 14 -35.24 19.69 4.67
CA LEU A 14 -34.98 18.95 3.44
C LEU A 14 -35.94 17.75 3.40
N VAL A 15 -37.06 17.88 2.68
CA VAL A 15 -37.95 16.75 2.38
C VAL A 15 -37.42 16.03 1.14
N GLY A 16 -36.69 14.94 1.35
CA GLY A 16 -36.38 13.97 0.30
C GLY A 16 -37.59 13.05 0.07
N PHE A 17 -38.13 13.06 -1.15
CA PHE A 17 -39.10 12.07 -1.62
C PHE A 17 -38.47 10.67 -1.57
N CYS A 18 -38.99 9.78 -0.73
CA CYS A 18 -38.61 8.36 -0.71
C CYS A 18 -39.86 7.48 -0.82
N VAL A 19 -39.69 6.45 -1.65
CA VAL A 19 -40.59 5.34 -1.94
C VAL A 19 -41.19 4.76 -0.65
N LEU A 20 -42.51 4.54 -0.67
CA LEU A 20 -43.30 4.01 0.44
C LEU A 20 -42.82 2.59 0.80
N GLY A 21 -42.19 2.45 1.98
CA GLY A 21 -41.79 1.16 2.54
C GLY A 21 -41.00 1.16 3.86
N SER A 22 -40.43 2.28 4.32
CA SER A 22 -39.45 2.30 5.44
C SER A 22 -39.81 3.19 6.66
N SER A 23 -41.00 3.79 6.71
CA SER A 23 -41.32 4.84 7.68
C SER A 23 -41.37 4.39 9.15
N ALA A 24 -41.59 3.11 9.45
CA ALA A 24 -41.68 2.61 10.83
C ALA A 24 -40.31 2.41 11.51
N LEU A 25 -39.26 2.10 10.75
CA LEU A 25 -37.92 1.78 11.29
C LEU A 25 -37.11 3.04 11.64
N ARG A 26 -37.35 4.16 10.95
CA ARG A 26 -36.77 5.48 11.30
C ARG A 26 -37.34 6.08 12.59
N ALA A 27 -38.47 5.58 13.10
CA ALA A 27 -39.16 6.17 14.24
C ALA A 27 -38.52 5.87 15.63
N GLN A 28 -37.42 5.09 15.69
CA GLN A 28 -36.71 4.73 16.92
C GLN A 28 -35.20 5.08 16.91
N LEU A 29 -34.79 5.92 15.96
CA LEU A 29 -33.45 6.50 15.86
C LEU A 29 -33.45 7.92 16.44
N TYR A 30 -32.43 8.26 17.21
CA TYR A 30 -32.24 9.59 17.77
C TYR A 30 -30.78 10.01 17.56
N ALA A 31 -30.57 11.21 17.01
CA ALA A 31 -29.24 11.71 16.65
C ALA A 31 -29.08 13.18 17.02
N GLU A 32 -27.86 13.59 17.31
CA GLU A 32 -27.43 14.96 17.57
C GLU A 32 -26.08 15.21 16.89
N ASP A 33 -26.08 16.15 15.94
CA ASP A 33 -24.91 16.58 15.15
C ASP A 33 -24.38 17.96 15.59
N PHE A 34 -25.07 18.64 16.51
CA PHE A 34 -24.74 19.95 17.06
C PHE A 34 -24.70 21.12 16.05
N GLU A 35 -25.09 20.91 14.79
CA GLU A 35 -24.95 21.94 13.75
C GLU A 35 -25.91 23.14 13.96
N ASP A 36 -26.99 22.92 14.69
CA ASP A 36 -27.91 23.99 15.12
C ASP A 36 -27.30 24.93 16.18
N GLY A 37 -26.14 24.58 16.76
CA GLY A 37 -25.45 25.38 17.78
C GLY A 37 -25.95 25.15 19.21
N ALA A 38 -26.74 24.11 19.46
CA ALA A 38 -27.26 23.77 20.78
C ALA A 38 -27.26 22.25 21.01
N VAL A 39 -27.59 21.84 22.24
CA VAL A 39 -27.99 20.46 22.52
C VAL A 39 -29.51 20.44 22.46
N SER A 40 -30.06 19.74 21.48
CA SER A 40 -31.47 19.81 21.13
C SER A 40 -32.28 18.67 21.75
N SER A 41 -33.57 18.93 22.00
CA SER A 41 -34.50 17.92 22.49
C SER A 41 -34.56 16.72 21.53
N PRO A 42 -34.54 15.46 22.01
CA PRO A 42 -34.80 15.02 23.39
C PRO A 42 -33.56 14.96 24.30
N PHE A 43 -32.41 15.43 23.84
CA PHE A 43 -31.19 15.42 24.63
C PHE A 43 -31.17 16.51 25.69
N SER A 44 -30.38 16.29 26.73
CA SER A 44 -30.24 17.21 27.87
C SER A 44 -28.85 17.10 28.50
N ILE A 45 -28.53 18.02 29.43
CA ILE A 45 -27.22 18.13 30.07
C ILE A 45 -27.35 18.02 31.59
N GLU A 46 -26.51 17.18 32.19
CA GLU A 46 -26.28 17.11 33.64
C GLU A 46 -24.95 17.81 33.95
N ILE A 47 -25.05 18.97 34.59
CA ILE A 47 -23.91 19.84 34.90
C ILE A 47 -24.09 20.53 36.24
N VAL A 48 -23.01 20.64 37.01
CA VAL A 48 -22.93 21.42 38.25
C VAL A 48 -22.30 22.80 37.94
N PRO A 49 -22.71 23.88 38.63
CA PRO A 49 -22.14 25.21 38.42
C PRO A 49 -20.61 25.22 38.45
N GLY A 50 -20.00 25.96 37.52
CA GLY A 50 -18.55 26.12 37.38
C GLY A 50 -17.91 25.20 36.34
N ASN A 51 -18.59 24.15 35.90
CA ASN A 51 -18.19 23.34 34.73
C ASN A 51 -18.75 23.95 33.44
N THR A 52 -18.24 23.52 32.27
CA THR A 52 -18.67 24.03 30.97
C THR A 52 -19.22 22.92 30.07
N SER A 53 -20.35 23.20 29.41
CA SER A 53 -20.94 22.44 28.30
C SER A 53 -21.40 23.46 27.25
N GLU A 54 -20.82 23.39 26.06
CA GLU A 54 -21.11 24.34 24.98
C GLU A 54 -20.91 23.70 23.61
N VAL A 55 -21.70 24.15 22.64
CA VAL A 55 -21.50 23.80 21.23
C VAL A 55 -20.65 24.88 20.57
N VAL A 56 -19.53 24.49 19.98
CA VAL A 56 -18.51 25.40 19.46
C VAL A 56 -18.02 24.95 18.08
N THR A 57 -17.54 25.89 17.29
CA THR A 57 -16.64 25.57 16.17
C THR A 57 -15.25 25.33 16.75
N PRO A 58 -14.67 24.12 16.62
CA PRO A 58 -13.38 23.81 17.20
C PRO A 58 -12.26 24.61 16.54
N SER A 59 -11.23 24.95 17.31
CA SER A 59 -10.00 25.58 16.80
C SER A 59 -8.83 24.61 16.93
N GLY A 60 -8.04 24.46 15.87
CA GLY A 60 -6.88 23.54 15.85
C GLY A 60 -7.20 22.11 15.41
N PHE A 61 -8.47 21.75 15.19
CA PHE A 61 -8.90 20.51 14.55
C PHE A 61 -10.27 20.72 13.87
N SER A 62 -10.63 19.86 12.92
CA SER A 62 -11.95 19.87 12.28
C SER A 62 -12.95 19.06 13.08
N ALA A 63 -14.23 19.46 13.07
CA ALA A 63 -15.34 18.64 13.56
C ALA A 63 -15.34 17.26 12.88
N ARG A 64 -15.97 16.25 13.50
CA ARG A 64 -16.01 14.90 12.92
C ARG A 64 -16.89 14.93 11.67
N ALA A 65 -18.03 15.61 11.78
CA ALA A 65 -18.90 15.97 10.69
C ALA A 65 -19.23 17.47 10.79
N GLY A 66 -19.66 18.08 9.69
CA GLY A 66 -20.10 19.48 9.72
C GLY A 66 -19.00 20.45 10.18
N THR A 67 -19.36 21.36 11.08
CA THR A 67 -18.53 22.50 11.50
C THR A 67 -18.48 22.74 13.01
N LYS A 68 -19.32 22.07 13.79
CA LYS A 68 -19.46 22.27 15.23
C LYS A 68 -19.24 20.97 15.99
N VAL A 69 -18.90 21.12 17.26
CA VAL A 69 -18.71 20.01 18.19
C VAL A 69 -19.23 20.42 19.57
N HIS A 70 -19.57 19.43 20.38
CA HIS A 70 -19.93 19.65 21.76
C HIS A 70 -18.69 19.57 22.66
N ARG A 71 -18.31 20.70 23.23
CA ARG A 71 -17.18 20.84 24.15
C ARG A 71 -17.64 20.72 25.60
N PHE A 72 -16.95 19.88 26.37
CA PHE A 72 -17.07 19.80 27.82
C PHE A 72 -15.77 20.20 28.50
N VAL A 73 -15.89 20.94 29.61
CA VAL A 73 -14.79 21.20 30.53
C VAL A 73 -15.25 20.87 31.94
N TRP A 74 -14.68 19.81 32.51
CA TRP A 74 -14.82 19.49 33.93
C TRP A 74 -13.65 20.08 34.72
N ASN A 75 -13.91 20.63 35.90
CA ASN A 75 -12.88 21.21 36.77
C ASN A 75 -12.96 20.61 38.19
N ALA A 76 -11.82 20.15 38.71
CA ALA A 76 -11.74 19.53 40.02
C ALA A 76 -12.10 20.47 41.17
N ALA A 77 -11.93 21.79 41.00
CA ALA A 77 -12.33 22.79 41.99
C ALA A 77 -13.84 22.81 42.25
N ASN A 78 -14.64 22.31 41.30
CA ASN A 78 -16.10 22.23 41.44
C ASN A 78 -16.57 20.94 42.13
N TYR A 79 -15.66 20.03 42.46
CA TYR A 79 -16.02 18.82 43.20
C TYR A 79 -16.40 19.15 44.64
N ASN A 80 -17.66 18.90 44.99
CA ASN A 80 -18.24 19.19 46.30
C ASN A 80 -18.52 17.94 47.14
N GLY A 81 -17.88 16.81 46.82
CA GLY A 81 -18.09 15.53 47.50
C GLY A 81 -19.29 14.71 47.02
N THR A 82 -20.08 15.22 46.07
CA THR A 82 -21.25 14.52 45.54
C THR A 82 -20.94 13.77 44.24
N ARG A 83 -21.78 12.78 43.88
CA ARG A 83 -21.68 12.07 42.60
C ARG A 83 -21.82 13.03 41.41
N ALA A 84 -22.77 13.95 41.46
CA ALA A 84 -23.10 14.84 40.34
C ALA A 84 -21.97 15.80 39.99
N SER A 85 -21.17 16.26 40.96
CA SER A 85 -20.03 17.14 40.70
C SER A 85 -18.81 16.42 40.08
N LYS A 86 -18.87 15.09 39.92
CA LYS A 86 -17.86 14.31 39.18
C LYS A 86 -18.10 14.27 37.66
N SER A 87 -19.26 14.72 37.19
CA SER A 87 -19.68 14.66 35.77
C SER A 87 -19.85 16.02 35.13
N VAL A 88 -19.61 16.05 33.82
CA VAL A 88 -20.30 16.95 32.88
C VAL A 88 -20.74 16.09 31.72
N GLU A 89 -22.02 15.79 31.62
CA GLU A 89 -22.50 14.75 30.69
C GLU A 89 -23.78 15.17 29.97
N GLY A 90 -23.86 14.83 28.68
CA GLY A 90 -25.11 14.77 27.94
C GLY A 90 -25.85 13.46 28.20
N LEU A 91 -27.17 13.51 28.07
CA LEU A 91 -28.08 12.40 28.33
C LEU A 91 -29.13 12.29 27.23
N SER A 92 -29.48 11.07 26.82
CA SER A 92 -30.71 10.87 26.06
C SER A 92 -31.94 11.06 26.95
N GLY A 93 -33.00 11.62 26.36
CA GLY A 93 -34.27 11.90 27.02
C GLY A 93 -35.06 10.65 27.44
N SER A 94 -36.39 10.72 27.33
CA SER A 94 -37.29 9.71 27.89
C SER A 94 -37.32 8.38 27.12
N ALA A 95 -36.87 8.34 25.86
CA ALA A 95 -36.80 7.09 25.09
C ALA A 95 -35.61 6.24 25.57
N LYS A 96 -35.88 4.97 25.90
CA LYS A 96 -34.93 4.05 26.53
C LYS A 96 -34.83 2.74 25.75
N ILE A 97 -33.63 2.15 25.73
CA ILE A 97 -33.39 0.80 25.22
C ILE A 97 -33.90 -0.19 26.27
N THR A 98 -34.94 -0.96 25.97
CA THR A 98 -35.55 -1.89 26.95
C THR A 98 -35.13 -3.34 26.76
N SER A 99 -34.71 -3.76 25.56
CA SER A 99 -34.28 -5.13 25.28
C SER A 99 -32.94 -5.16 24.54
N GLU A 100 -32.90 -4.67 23.31
CA GLU A 100 -31.67 -4.51 22.54
C GLU A 100 -31.63 -3.15 21.85
N GLY A 101 -30.43 -2.68 21.55
CA GLY A 101 -30.23 -1.39 20.90
C GLY A 101 -28.77 -1.08 20.62
N TRP A 102 -28.58 0.06 19.97
CA TRP A 102 -27.28 0.52 19.49
C TRP A 102 -26.98 1.93 19.98
N TYR A 103 -25.70 2.24 20.15
CA TYR A 103 -25.21 3.55 20.57
C TYR A 103 -23.90 3.88 19.86
N GLY A 104 -23.89 4.94 19.06
CA GLY A 104 -22.73 5.48 18.38
C GLY A 104 -22.40 6.91 18.84
N PHE A 105 -21.12 7.24 18.89
CA PHE A 105 -20.63 8.60 19.14
C PHE A 105 -19.16 8.74 18.72
N SER A 106 -18.75 9.98 18.43
CA SER A 106 -17.35 10.33 18.26
C SER A 106 -16.87 11.23 19.40
N PHE A 107 -15.61 11.07 19.80
CA PHE A 107 -14.98 11.95 20.78
C PHE A 107 -13.55 12.33 20.37
N TYR A 108 -13.12 13.53 20.76
CA TYR A 108 -11.79 14.05 20.53
C TYR A 108 -11.18 14.52 21.84
N MET A 109 -10.04 13.93 22.18
CA MET A 109 -9.27 14.29 23.36
C MET A 109 -8.05 15.13 22.93
N PRO A 110 -7.97 16.43 23.27
CA PRO A 110 -6.86 17.28 22.85
C PRO A 110 -5.52 16.82 23.45
N ALA A 111 -4.41 17.16 22.78
CA ALA A 111 -3.06 16.79 23.24
C ALA A 111 -2.75 17.26 24.68
N SER A 112 -3.33 18.39 25.07
CA SER A 112 -3.27 19.01 26.41
C SER A 112 -3.97 18.21 27.51
N PHE A 113 -4.72 17.16 27.17
CA PHE A 113 -5.46 16.38 28.16
C PHE A 113 -4.55 15.71 29.20
N PRO A 114 -4.87 15.81 30.51
CA PRO A 114 -3.99 15.38 31.60
C PRO A 114 -4.02 13.84 31.80
N VAL A 115 -3.26 13.14 30.96
CA VAL A 115 -2.92 11.70 31.08
C VAL A 115 -1.40 11.62 30.89
N PRO A 116 -0.64 10.93 31.78
CA PRO A 116 -1.05 9.79 32.61
C PRO A 116 -1.61 10.11 34.01
N GLY A 117 -2.32 9.14 34.60
CA GLY A 117 -2.67 9.11 36.03
C GLY A 117 -4.15 9.31 36.39
N LYS A 118 -5.08 9.32 35.42
CA LYS A 118 -6.50 9.62 35.66
C LYS A 118 -7.41 8.59 35.01
N THR A 119 -8.23 7.90 35.80
CA THR A 119 -9.29 7.04 35.27
C THR A 119 -10.60 7.83 35.13
N MET A 120 -11.32 7.64 34.03
CA MET A 120 -12.65 8.24 33.84
C MET A 120 -13.50 7.48 32.83
N VAL A 121 -14.79 7.78 32.86
CA VAL A 121 -15.77 7.31 31.89
C VAL A 121 -15.99 8.37 30.81
N LEU A 122 -16.14 7.92 29.56
CA LEU A 122 -16.34 8.74 28.36
C LEU A 122 -17.77 8.61 27.82
N GLY A 123 -18.37 7.41 27.95
CA GLY A 123 -19.73 7.14 27.51
C GLY A 123 -20.35 5.97 28.27
N GLN A 124 -21.67 6.00 28.43
CA GLN A 124 -22.40 5.03 29.25
C GLN A 124 -23.73 4.62 28.60
N ILE A 125 -24.12 3.36 28.83
CA ILE A 125 -25.52 2.92 28.77
C ILE A 125 -25.96 2.67 30.21
N HIS A 126 -26.93 3.46 30.66
CA HIS A 126 -27.24 3.68 32.06
C HIS A 126 -28.73 3.41 32.30
N ALA A 127 -29.08 2.58 33.27
CA ALA A 127 -30.44 2.22 33.61
C ALA A 127 -30.72 2.57 35.08
N TRP A 128 -31.63 3.52 35.30
CA TRP A 128 -32.01 3.95 36.65
C TRP A 128 -33.40 3.45 37.03
N HIS A 129 -33.56 3.03 38.29
CA HIS A 129 -34.85 2.64 38.85
C HIS A 129 -35.01 3.20 40.26
N GLY A 130 -35.96 4.12 40.47
CA GLY A 130 -36.13 4.82 41.75
C GLY A 130 -36.52 3.96 42.95
N SER A 131 -36.91 2.70 42.73
CA SER A 131 -37.19 1.74 43.81
C SER A 131 -36.04 0.76 44.11
N LEU A 132 -34.91 0.86 43.42
CA LEU A 132 -33.71 0.04 43.67
C LEU A 132 -32.59 0.92 44.25
N PRO A 133 -31.72 0.40 45.13
CA PRO A 133 -30.58 1.16 45.65
C PRO A 133 -29.58 1.49 44.53
N ASN A 134 -28.87 2.62 44.65
CA ASN A 134 -28.17 3.33 43.56
C ASN A 134 -26.97 2.59 42.90
N THR A 135 -27.20 1.54 42.11
CA THR A 135 -26.32 1.25 40.96
C THR A 135 -27.11 1.03 39.68
N ASN A 136 -26.63 1.68 38.62
CA ASN A 136 -27.43 1.99 37.44
C ASN A 136 -26.63 1.80 36.14
N ILE A 137 -25.43 1.23 36.20
CA ILE A 137 -24.55 1.07 35.04
C ILE A 137 -24.84 -0.26 34.36
N THR A 138 -25.00 -0.23 33.04
CA THR A 138 -25.09 -1.43 32.20
C THR A 138 -23.86 -1.60 31.33
N CYS A 139 -23.43 -0.54 30.65
CA CYS A 139 -22.23 -0.54 29.81
C CYS A 139 -21.45 0.75 30.00
N VAL A 140 -20.12 0.66 29.99
CA VAL A 140 -19.21 1.80 30.10
C VAL A 140 -18.12 1.68 29.06
N VAL A 141 -17.81 2.82 28.45
CA VAL A 141 -16.56 3.05 27.73
C VAL A 141 -15.76 4.09 28.50
N GLY A 142 -14.51 3.77 28.83
CA GLY A 142 -13.67 4.64 29.66
C GLY A 142 -12.20 4.55 29.32
N VAL A 143 -11.40 5.34 30.05
CA VAL A 143 -9.94 5.36 29.96
C VAL A 143 -9.35 5.16 31.36
N GLU A 144 -8.30 4.35 31.43
CA GLU A 144 -7.54 4.05 32.64
C GLU A 144 -6.38 5.01 32.85
N ALA A 145 -5.80 5.00 34.05
CA ALA A 145 -4.67 5.86 34.41
C ALA A 145 -3.43 5.68 33.51
N ASP A 146 -3.23 4.49 32.93
CA ASP A 146 -2.17 4.19 31.97
C ASP A 146 -2.47 4.65 30.52
N GLY A 147 -3.66 5.22 30.30
CA GLY A 147 -4.14 5.66 28.99
C GLY A 147 -4.85 4.57 28.19
N ARG A 148 -5.04 3.37 28.73
CA ARG A 148 -5.75 2.27 28.09
C ARG A 148 -7.25 2.55 28.01
N MET A 149 -7.86 2.33 26.85
CA MET A 149 -9.30 2.43 26.68
C MET A 149 -9.95 1.09 27.00
N TYR A 150 -11.03 1.09 27.78
CA TYR A 150 -11.70 -0.12 28.24
C TYR A 150 -13.19 -0.13 27.94
N LEU A 151 -13.72 -1.34 27.83
CA LEU A 151 -15.15 -1.64 27.80
C LEU A 151 -15.52 -2.43 29.06
N GLU A 152 -16.56 -1.98 29.75
CA GLU A 152 -17.18 -2.70 30.86
C GLU A 152 -18.64 -3.00 30.53
N GLY A 153 -19.05 -4.24 30.75
CA GLY A 153 -20.44 -4.68 30.74
C GLY A 153 -20.81 -5.25 32.11
N ALA A 154 -21.97 -4.85 32.64
CA ALA A 154 -22.41 -5.25 33.96
C ALA A 154 -23.91 -5.55 34.00
N TYR A 155 -24.30 -6.33 35.01
CA TYR A 155 -25.70 -6.55 35.35
C TYR A 155 -26.00 -6.24 36.81
N GLY A 156 -27.25 -5.88 37.10
CA GLY A 156 -27.72 -5.62 38.46
C GLY A 156 -28.04 -6.91 39.21
N VAL A 157 -27.65 -6.98 40.49
CA VAL A 157 -27.96 -8.12 41.38
C VAL A 157 -29.17 -7.89 42.30
N GLY A 158 -29.86 -6.75 42.15
CA GLY A 158 -31.16 -6.48 42.80
C GLY A 158 -31.09 -5.85 44.20
N ASP A 159 -29.91 -5.77 44.80
CA ASP A 159 -29.64 -5.08 46.08
C ASP A 159 -29.02 -3.68 45.88
N GLY A 160 -29.03 -3.20 44.63
CA GLY A 160 -28.35 -1.99 44.22
C GLY A 160 -26.83 -2.14 44.09
N GLY A 161 -26.30 -3.35 44.05
CA GLY A 161 -24.98 -3.69 43.52
C GLY A 161 -25.01 -4.05 42.03
N LYS A 162 -23.81 -4.03 41.41
CA LYS A 162 -23.58 -4.54 40.05
C LYS A 162 -22.54 -5.65 40.08
N THR A 163 -22.66 -6.60 39.16
CA THR A 163 -21.61 -7.57 38.84
C THR A 163 -21.10 -7.31 37.44
N VAL A 164 -19.79 -7.12 37.30
CA VAL A 164 -19.13 -6.93 36.01
C VAL A 164 -19.01 -8.29 35.33
N THR A 165 -19.61 -8.42 34.16
CA THR A 165 -19.57 -9.63 33.32
C THR A 165 -18.59 -9.50 32.16
N VAL A 166 -18.25 -8.27 31.79
CA VAL A 166 -17.27 -7.96 30.76
C VAL A 166 -16.34 -6.89 31.30
N GLN A 167 -15.04 -7.13 31.25
CA GLN A 167 -14.02 -6.10 31.40
C GLN A 167 -12.88 -6.39 30.42
N THR A 168 -12.74 -5.54 29.41
CA THR A 168 -11.74 -5.75 28.35
C THR A 168 -11.13 -4.43 27.89
N THR A 169 -9.97 -4.53 27.25
CA THR A 169 -9.30 -3.42 26.60
C THR A 169 -9.77 -3.27 25.17
N LEU A 170 -10.28 -2.08 24.82
CA LEU A 170 -10.61 -1.70 23.44
C LEU A 170 -9.36 -1.19 22.70
N ALA A 171 -8.53 -0.39 23.38
CA ALA A 171 -7.26 0.08 22.86
C ALA A 171 -6.20 0.10 23.98
N ALA A 172 -5.00 -0.42 23.69
CA ALA A 172 -3.90 -0.46 24.65
C ALA A 172 -3.46 0.95 25.10
N LYS A 173 -3.65 1.94 24.23
CA LYS A 173 -3.44 3.36 24.53
C LYS A 173 -4.36 4.21 23.66
N LEU A 174 -5.09 5.12 24.29
CA LEU A 174 -5.90 6.13 23.61
C LEU A 174 -4.98 7.16 22.91
N ALA A 175 -5.24 7.43 21.64
CA ALA A 175 -4.54 8.49 20.92
C ALA A 175 -5.12 9.86 21.30
N LYS A 176 -4.25 10.85 21.50
CA LYS A 176 -4.67 12.24 21.74
C LYS A 176 -4.45 13.06 20.47
N GLY A 177 -5.24 14.11 20.31
CA GLY A 177 -5.18 14.96 19.12
C GLY A 177 -5.85 14.33 17.89
N SER A 178 -6.68 13.30 18.09
CA SER A 178 -7.43 12.62 17.03
C SER A 178 -8.86 12.31 17.46
N TRP A 179 -9.74 12.19 16.47
CA TRP A 179 -11.08 11.66 16.67
C TRP A 179 -11.03 10.15 16.89
N HIS A 180 -11.89 9.69 17.80
CA HIS A 180 -12.20 8.29 18.00
C HIS A 180 -13.70 8.06 17.81
N ASP A 181 -14.05 7.00 17.11
CA ASP A 181 -15.45 6.60 16.89
C ASP A 181 -15.76 5.35 17.67
N VAL A 182 -16.86 5.37 18.41
CA VAL A 182 -17.34 4.24 19.19
C VAL A 182 -18.72 3.86 18.71
N VAL A 183 -18.91 2.58 18.40
CA VAL A 183 -20.23 1.97 18.18
C VAL A 183 -20.40 0.82 19.17
N LEU A 184 -21.54 0.78 19.84
CA LEU A 184 -21.92 -0.26 20.79
C LEU A 184 -23.22 -0.91 20.35
N TYR A 185 -23.30 -2.23 20.49
CA TYR A 185 -24.53 -3.00 20.43
C TYR A 185 -24.73 -3.73 21.75
N VAL A 186 -25.94 -3.62 22.30
CA VAL A 186 -26.34 -4.31 23.52
C VAL A 186 -27.60 -5.12 23.29
N LYS A 187 -27.62 -6.32 23.85
CA LYS A 187 -28.82 -7.13 24.09
C LYS A 187 -28.85 -7.50 25.56
N PHE A 188 -29.81 -6.97 26.29
CA PHE A 188 -29.95 -7.16 27.72
C PHE A 188 -30.53 -8.53 28.05
N ALA A 189 -29.95 -9.20 29.04
CA ALA A 189 -30.49 -10.42 29.60
C ALA A 189 -29.96 -10.70 31.01
N ARG A 190 -30.71 -11.47 31.81
CA ARG A 190 -30.29 -11.95 33.15
C ARG A 190 -30.04 -13.47 33.24
N ASN A 191 -30.17 -14.21 32.13
CA ASN A 191 -30.00 -15.66 32.04
C ASN A 191 -28.93 -16.09 31.03
N ASN A 192 -27.80 -15.37 30.98
CA ASN A 192 -26.65 -15.68 30.12
C ASN A 192 -27.02 -15.77 28.63
N THR A 193 -27.93 -14.92 28.15
CA THR A 193 -28.33 -14.81 26.73
C THR A 193 -28.09 -13.42 26.16
N GLY A 194 -27.45 -12.54 26.93
CA GLY A 194 -27.14 -11.18 26.55
C GLY A 194 -25.95 -11.11 25.60
N VAL A 195 -25.85 -9.96 24.94
CA VAL A 195 -24.79 -9.66 23.96
C VAL A 195 -24.27 -8.26 24.22
N LEU A 196 -22.95 -8.11 24.21
CA LEU A 196 -22.28 -6.81 24.17
C LEU A 196 -21.24 -6.84 23.06
N LYS A 197 -21.37 -5.95 22.08
CA LYS A 197 -20.37 -5.73 21.04
C LYS A 197 -19.93 -4.27 21.02
N ALA A 198 -18.66 -4.06 20.73
CA ALA A 198 -18.09 -2.73 20.54
C ALA A 198 -17.22 -2.71 19.28
N TRP A 199 -17.31 -1.62 18.54
CA TRP A 199 -16.47 -1.31 17.40
C TRP A 199 -15.80 0.04 17.64
N LEU A 200 -14.49 0.07 17.49
CA LEU A 200 -13.66 1.25 17.67
C LEU A 200 -13.04 1.63 16.33
N ASP A 201 -13.06 2.93 16.01
CA ASP A 201 -12.25 3.57 14.97
C ASP A 201 -12.30 2.88 13.59
N GLY A 202 -13.50 2.50 13.13
CA GLY A 202 -13.68 1.96 11.78
C GLY A 202 -13.66 0.45 11.67
N ALA A 203 -13.61 -0.29 12.78
CA ALA A 203 -13.76 -1.74 12.75
C ALA A 203 -15.03 -2.15 11.98
N PRO A 204 -14.96 -3.07 11.00
CA PRO A 204 -16.10 -3.41 10.17
C PRO A 204 -17.19 -4.12 11.00
N GLU A 205 -18.46 -3.98 10.61
CA GLU A 205 -19.59 -4.58 11.35
C GLU A 205 -19.38 -6.09 11.60
N THR A 206 -18.79 -6.78 10.62
CA THR A 206 -18.49 -8.22 10.67
C THR A 206 -17.39 -8.60 11.66
N ALA A 207 -16.51 -7.67 12.05
CA ALA A 207 -15.39 -7.90 12.97
C ALA A 207 -15.35 -6.83 14.08
N PRO A 208 -16.24 -6.94 15.10
CA PRO A 208 -16.21 -6.05 16.26
C PRO A 208 -14.87 -6.09 16.99
N THR A 209 -14.41 -4.92 17.45
CA THR A 209 -13.23 -4.77 18.32
C THR A 209 -13.34 -5.63 19.59
N ALA A 210 -14.56 -5.77 20.11
CA ALA A 210 -14.86 -6.71 21.18
C ALA A 210 -16.27 -7.28 21.01
N SER A 211 -16.44 -8.59 21.23
CA SER A 211 -17.74 -9.26 21.15
C SER A 211 -17.89 -10.29 22.26
N PHE A 212 -18.91 -10.12 23.06
CA PHE A 212 -19.28 -11.02 24.15
C PHE A 212 -20.73 -11.45 23.96
N THR A 213 -20.94 -12.77 23.97
CA THR A 213 -22.27 -13.39 23.84
C THR A 213 -22.46 -14.36 24.99
N GLY A 214 -23.71 -14.58 25.39
CA GLY A 214 -24.02 -15.52 26.45
C GLY A 214 -23.74 -14.96 27.85
N ILE A 215 -23.86 -13.64 28.02
CA ILE A 215 -23.56 -12.93 29.27
C ILE A 215 -24.83 -12.42 29.94
N ASN A 216 -24.76 -12.15 31.24
CA ASN A 216 -25.73 -11.27 31.90
C ASN A 216 -25.36 -9.81 31.62
N LEU A 217 -26.32 -9.02 31.19
CA LEU A 217 -26.13 -7.61 30.83
C LEU A 217 -27.45 -6.86 31.05
N GLY A 218 -27.39 -5.73 31.75
CA GLY A 218 -28.57 -4.92 32.05
C GLY A 218 -28.80 -4.76 33.54
N ASN A 219 -29.29 -3.58 33.93
CA ASN A 219 -29.53 -3.24 35.33
C ASN A 219 -30.94 -2.63 35.50
N GLY A 220 -31.50 -2.61 36.70
CA GLY A 220 -32.86 -2.12 36.95
C GLY A 220 -33.91 -3.22 37.05
N ALA A 221 -35.19 -2.83 37.01
CA ALA A 221 -36.31 -3.76 37.05
C ALA A 221 -36.52 -4.47 35.70
N TRP A 222 -37.01 -5.71 35.75
CA TRP A 222 -37.21 -6.58 34.60
C TRP A 222 -38.66 -7.05 34.51
N THR A 223 -39.23 -7.01 33.31
CA THR A 223 -40.54 -7.60 33.00
C THR A 223 -40.40 -9.10 32.72
N ASN A 224 -39.29 -9.50 32.07
CA ASN A 224 -38.90 -10.89 31.84
C ASN A 224 -37.37 -10.97 31.67
N ASP A 225 -36.83 -12.14 31.30
CA ASP A 225 -35.38 -12.36 31.26
C ASP A 225 -34.61 -11.54 30.23
N THR A 226 -35.28 -10.95 29.24
CA THR A 226 -34.68 -10.18 28.13
C THR A 226 -35.28 -8.78 27.96
N LEU A 227 -36.15 -8.35 28.88
CA LEU A 227 -36.87 -7.08 28.79
C LEU A 227 -36.82 -6.34 30.12
N MET A 228 -36.10 -5.22 30.13
CA MET A 228 -36.04 -4.28 31.22
C MET A 228 -37.29 -3.39 31.24
N THR A 229 -37.90 -3.22 32.43
CA THR A 229 -39.14 -2.47 32.62
C THR A 229 -38.98 -0.99 32.31
N ASN A 230 -37.89 -0.37 32.77
CA ASN A 230 -37.63 1.07 32.55
C ASN A 230 -36.61 1.33 31.43
N GLY A 231 -35.92 0.28 30.96
CA GLY A 231 -34.84 0.39 29.99
C GLY A 231 -33.62 1.21 30.45
N ALA A 232 -32.71 1.41 29.51
CA ALA A 232 -31.47 2.17 29.68
C ALA A 232 -31.42 3.38 28.74
N TYR A 233 -30.81 4.47 29.19
CA TYR A 233 -30.49 5.65 28.40
C TYR A 233 -28.99 5.75 28.15
N ILE A 234 -28.63 6.53 27.15
CA ILE A 234 -27.23 6.82 26.85
C ILE A 234 -26.76 8.06 27.61
N LYS A 235 -25.47 8.10 27.91
CA LYS A 235 -24.74 9.30 28.33
C LYS A 235 -23.45 9.45 27.54
N TRP A 236 -23.05 10.68 27.27
CA TRP A 236 -21.73 11.03 26.73
C TRP A 236 -21.14 12.17 27.54
N GLY A 237 -19.82 12.28 27.60
CA GLY A 237 -19.13 13.29 28.40
C GLY A 237 -18.33 12.68 29.55
N PRO A 238 -17.39 13.45 30.13
CA PRO A 238 -16.51 12.95 31.16
C PRO A 238 -17.25 12.73 32.48
N TYR A 239 -17.22 11.49 33.00
CA TYR A 239 -17.49 11.18 34.40
C TYR A 239 -16.20 10.77 35.11
N CYS A 240 -15.64 11.73 35.84
CA CYS A 240 -14.34 11.68 36.49
C CYS A 240 -14.44 10.95 37.84
N TRP A 241 -14.90 9.70 37.88
CA TRP A 241 -15.29 9.05 39.15
C TRP A 241 -14.18 8.93 40.20
N ASP A 242 -12.94 8.86 39.76
CA ASP A 242 -11.72 8.65 40.54
C ASP A 242 -11.27 9.93 41.29
N SER A 243 -12.08 10.32 42.28
CA SER A 243 -11.84 11.51 43.09
C SER A 243 -10.61 11.42 44.00
N ALA A 244 -10.07 10.22 44.23
CA ALA A 244 -8.84 10.05 45.00
C ALA A 244 -7.61 10.58 44.25
N ASN A 245 -7.66 10.59 42.92
CA ASN A 245 -6.58 11.05 42.06
C ASN A 245 -6.82 12.44 41.47
N TYR A 246 -7.69 13.27 42.03
CA TYR A 246 -7.82 14.66 41.59
C TYR A 246 -6.61 15.49 42.00
N THR A 247 -6.09 16.31 41.09
CA THR A 247 -5.05 17.29 41.38
C THR A 247 -5.66 18.68 41.56
N THR A 248 -5.20 19.43 42.56
CA THR A 248 -5.67 20.80 42.81
C THR A 248 -5.49 21.68 41.57
N GLY A 249 -6.59 22.29 41.11
CA GLY A 249 -6.60 23.17 39.94
C GLY A 249 -6.65 22.47 38.58
N GLU A 250 -6.81 21.13 38.54
CA GLU A 250 -6.92 20.43 37.25
C GLU A 250 -8.26 20.69 36.55
N SER A 251 -8.20 20.73 35.21
CA SER A 251 -9.36 20.69 34.33
C SER A 251 -9.19 19.61 33.27
N ARG A 252 -10.31 19.09 32.77
CA ARG A 252 -10.37 18.04 31.77
C ARG A 252 -11.31 18.49 30.66
N GLU A 253 -10.73 18.78 29.51
CA GLU A 253 -11.43 19.27 28.31
C GLU A 253 -11.56 18.16 27.27
N ILE A 254 -12.76 17.93 26.76
CA ILE A 254 -13.02 16.89 25.76
C ILE A 254 -14.16 17.31 24.86
N PHE A 255 -14.13 16.86 23.60
CA PHE A 255 -15.10 17.20 22.58
C PHE A 255 -15.83 15.95 22.09
N TYR A 256 -17.10 16.11 21.71
CA TYR A 256 -17.96 15.06 21.19
C TYR A 256 -18.68 15.54 19.93
N ASP A 257 -19.02 14.58 19.08
CA ASP A 257 -19.74 14.79 17.83
C ASP A 257 -20.55 13.52 17.46
N GLU A 258 -21.52 13.66 16.55
CA GLU A 258 -22.28 12.56 15.96
C GLU A 258 -22.91 11.59 16.98
N ILE A 259 -23.60 12.11 18.01
CA ILE A 259 -24.23 11.28 19.04
C ILE A 259 -25.47 10.61 18.44
N THR A 260 -25.51 9.28 18.36
CA THR A 260 -26.65 8.55 17.80
C THR A 260 -27.01 7.32 18.62
N TYR A 261 -28.29 7.06 18.87
CA TYR A 261 -28.73 5.77 19.42
C TYR A 261 -30.01 5.26 18.75
N GLN A 262 -30.11 3.93 18.66
CA GLN A 262 -31.23 3.21 18.05
C GLN A 262 -31.81 2.24 19.08
N ILE A 263 -33.12 2.29 19.27
CA ILE A 263 -33.85 1.28 20.02
C ILE A 263 -34.18 0.10 19.08
N GLY A 264 -33.92 -1.12 19.52
CA GLY A 264 -34.05 -2.33 18.71
C GLY A 264 -32.86 -2.57 17.77
N ASN A 265 -32.92 -3.68 17.02
CA ASN A 265 -31.87 -4.11 16.09
C ASN A 265 -32.40 -4.32 14.67
N PRO A 266 -32.74 -3.24 13.95
CA PRO A 266 -33.19 -3.35 12.58
C PRO A 266 -32.08 -3.78 11.60
N THR A 267 -32.45 -4.29 10.43
CA THR A 267 -31.48 -4.51 9.34
C THR A 267 -30.75 -3.21 9.01
N GLY A 268 -29.42 -3.25 9.00
CA GLY A 268 -28.58 -2.06 8.75
C GLY A 268 -28.43 -1.12 9.97
N ALA A 269 -28.77 -1.56 11.18
CA ALA A 269 -28.66 -0.72 12.39
C ALA A 269 -27.26 -0.15 12.62
N PHE A 270 -26.20 -0.90 12.30
CA PHE A 270 -24.83 -0.43 12.38
C PHE A 270 -24.61 0.82 11.52
N ASP A 271 -25.08 0.81 10.27
CA ASP A 271 -24.97 1.94 9.35
C ASP A 271 -25.80 3.15 9.79
N LEU A 272 -26.87 2.94 10.56
CA LEU A 272 -27.69 4.02 11.10
C LEU A 272 -27.05 4.74 12.28
N VAL A 273 -26.23 4.06 13.08
CA VAL A 273 -25.65 4.63 14.31
C VAL A 273 -24.17 5.01 14.18
N LYS A 274 -23.44 4.46 13.20
CA LYS A 274 -22.03 4.77 13.05
C LYS A 274 -21.86 6.27 12.70
N PRO A 275 -20.93 6.99 13.34
CA PRO A 275 -20.65 8.39 13.04
C PRO A 275 -20.36 8.67 11.56
N THR A 276 -20.69 9.86 11.07
CA THR A 276 -20.23 10.30 9.74
C THR A 276 -18.70 10.33 9.70
N GLY A 277 -18.12 9.75 8.65
CA GLY A 277 -16.68 9.55 8.58
C GLY A 277 -16.18 8.41 9.47
N TYR A 278 -17.03 7.48 9.89
CA TYR A 278 -16.65 6.29 10.65
C TYR A 278 -15.41 5.61 10.06
N GLY A 279 -14.33 5.49 10.86
CA GLY A 279 -13.08 4.88 10.41
C GLY A 279 -12.19 5.75 9.52
N THR A 280 -12.59 6.99 9.22
CA THR A 280 -11.70 7.95 8.54
C THR A 280 -10.51 8.24 9.45
N GLY A 281 -9.32 7.95 8.93
CA GLY A 281 -8.08 8.02 9.68
C GLY A 281 -7.66 6.72 10.38
N TYR A 282 -8.43 5.62 10.34
CA TYR A 282 -8.07 4.36 11.00
C TYR A 282 -8.43 3.08 10.19
N ALA A 283 -8.88 3.24 8.95
CA ALA A 283 -9.18 2.13 8.03
C ALA A 283 -7.94 1.31 7.66
N VAL A 284 -8.14 -0.01 7.54
CA VAL A 284 -7.26 -0.92 6.79
C VAL A 284 -6.97 -0.29 5.42
N PRO A 285 -5.73 -0.35 4.92
CA PRO A 285 -5.45 0.09 3.56
C PRO A 285 -6.36 -0.71 2.62
N GLU A 286 -7.12 -0.03 1.77
CA GLU A 286 -7.85 -0.72 0.70
C GLU A 286 -6.80 -1.49 -0.12
N ALA A 287 -6.88 -2.81 -0.16
CA ALA A 287 -5.86 -3.61 -0.83
C ALA A 287 -5.96 -3.40 -2.34
N GLY A 288 -4.87 -2.95 -2.96
CA GLY A 288 -4.75 -2.92 -4.41
C GLY A 288 -4.53 -4.33 -5.00
N PRO A 289 -4.20 -4.43 -6.29
CA PRO A 289 -3.92 -5.69 -6.94
C PRO A 289 -2.86 -6.50 -6.17
N ALA A 290 -3.13 -7.80 -6.02
CA ALA A 290 -2.19 -8.73 -5.42
C ALA A 290 -0.94 -8.89 -6.29
N VAL A 291 0.22 -8.69 -5.68
CA VAL A 291 1.55 -9.00 -6.20
C VAL A 291 1.89 -10.46 -5.91
N MET A 292 1.49 -10.95 -4.74
CA MET A 292 1.73 -12.31 -4.27
C MET A 292 0.61 -12.68 -3.30
N VAL A 293 0.07 -13.90 -3.41
CA VAL A 293 -0.85 -14.50 -2.43
C VAL A 293 -0.39 -15.93 -2.17
N GLU A 294 -0.44 -16.33 -0.91
CA GLU A 294 -0.19 -17.68 -0.46
C GLU A 294 -1.16 -18.05 0.67
N THR A 295 -2.06 -18.98 0.39
CA THR A 295 -3.05 -19.50 1.35
C THR A 295 -2.74 -20.94 1.79
N PHE A 296 -1.72 -21.59 1.24
CA PHE A 296 -1.34 -22.98 1.53
C PHE A 296 -2.40 -24.07 1.20
N ASP A 297 -3.63 -23.71 0.84
CA ASP A 297 -4.77 -24.63 0.70
C ASP A 297 -4.56 -25.76 -0.30
N THR A 298 -3.77 -25.47 -1.34
CA THR A 298 -3.43 -26.44 -2.40
C THR A 298 -2.26 -27.35 -2.05
N MET A 299 -1.57 -27.09 -0.93
CA MET A 299 -0.38 -27.81 -0.52
C MET A 299 -0.71 -29.10 0.25
N THR A 300 0.26 -30.02 0.25
CA THR A 300 0.14 -31.33 0.93
C THR A 300 0.41 -31.19 2.42
N THR A 301 -0.57 -31.61 3.24
CA THR A 301 -0.48 -31.63 4.70
C THR A 301 0.70 -32.47 5.19
N GLY A 302 1.46 -31.95 6.15
CA GLY A 302 2.65 -32.59 6.72
C GLY A 302 3.93 -32.43 5.92
N ALA A 303 3.87 -31.90 4.69
CA ALA A 303 5.05 -31.56 3.90
C ALA A 303 5.55 -30.14 4.20
N PRO A 304 6.83 -29.81 3.95
CA PRO A 304 7.29 -28.42 3.95
C PRO A 304 6.54 -27.58 2.90
N PRO A 305 6.24 -26.29 3.18
CA PRO A 305 5.52 -25.43 2.24
C PRO A 305 6.36 -25.17 0.99
N THR A 306 5.77 -25.38 -0.18
CA THR A 306 6.46 -25.22 -1.46
C THR A 306 6.66 -23.75 -1.82
N GLY A 307 7.80 -23.44 -2.46
CA GLY A 307 8.10 -22.08 -2.90
C GLY A 307 8.61 -21.14 -1.81
N PHE A 308 8.99 -21.69 -0.64
CA PHE A 308 9.70 -20.97 0.42
C PHE A 308 11.15 -21.44 0.49
N THR A 309 12.06 -20.52 0.79
CA THR A 309 13.40 -20.88 1.26
C THR A 309 13.30 -21.16 2.75
N ILE A 310 13.56 -22.41 3.15
CA ILE A 310 13.40 -22.88 4.53
C ILE A 310 14.78 -23.08 5.17
N VAL A 311 14.94 -22.57 6.38
CA VAL A 311 16.04 -22.93 7.28
C VAL A 311 15.45 -23.73 8.42
N ASN A 312 15.81 -25.00 8.53
CA ASN A 312 15.36 -25.88 9.60
C ASN A 312 16.57 -26.63 10.16
N SER A 313 17.09 -26.19 11.30
CA SER A 313 18.16 -26.88 12.03
C SER A 313 17.62 -27.35 13.38
N GLY A 314 17.21 -28.63 13.46
CA GLY A 314 16.60 -29.19 14.67
C GLY A 314 15.14 -28.76 14.92
N THR A 315 14.50 -28.12 13.95
CA THR A 315 13.12 -27.61 13.98
C THR A 315 12.25 -28.30 12.94
N ALA A 316 10.92 -28.23 13.08
CA ALA A 316 9.97 -28.72 12.09
C ALA A 316 9.12 -27.58 11.52
N LEU A 317 8.98 -27.56 10.19
CA LEU A 317 8.19 -26.56 9.46
C LEU A 317 7.36 -27.28 8.39
N THR A 318 6.05 -27.31 8.55
CA THR A 318 5.13 -28.12 7.74
C THR A 318 3.80 -27.43 7.50
N VAL A 319 3.13 -27.78 6.40
CA VAL A 319 1.73 -27.40 6.14
C VAL A 319 0.78 -28.21 7.04
N ARG A 320 -0.25 -27.57 7.60
CA ARG A 320 -1.25 -28.21 8.47
C ARG A 320 -2.68 -27.82 8.11
N ASP A 321 -3.60 -28.74 8.36
CA ASP A 321 -5.06 -28.57 8.20
C ASP A 321 -5.64 -27.74 9.36
N ILE A 322 -5.10 -26.54 9.54
CA ILE A 322 -5.53 -25.57 10.54
C ILE A 322 -5.72 -24.25 9.80
N PRO A 323 -6.91 -23.62 9.88
CA PRO A 323 -8.05 -24.01 10.69
C PRO A 323 -8.86 -25.21 10.18
N SER A 324 -8.70 -25.65 8.92
CA SER A 324 -9.45 -26.79 8.37
C SER A 324 -8.70 -27.54 7.25
N VAL A 325 -9.32 -28.57 6.68
CA VAL A 325 -8.73 -29.30 5.52
C VAL A 325 -8.78 -28.49 4.22
N THR A 326 -9.66 -27.49 4.13
CA THR A 326 -9.81 -26.58 2.98
C THR A 326 -9.15 -25.22 3.18
N ASP A 327 -8.74 -24.93 4.41
CA ASP A 327 -8.07 -23.69 4.83
C ASP A 327 -6.88 -24.10 5.68
N LYS A 328 -5.71 -24.18 5.03
CA LYS A 328 -4.49 -24.75 5.60
C LYS A 328 -3.51 -23.64 5.97
N CYS A 329 -2.53 -23.93 6.82
CA CYS A 329 -1.53 -22.94 7.19
C CYS A 329 -0.11 -23.53 7.22
N MET A 330 0.89 -22.65 7.29
CA MET A 330 2.25 -23.01 7.65
C MET A 330 2.38 -23.10 9.18
N GLN A 331 2.92 -24.21 9.69
CA GLN A 331 3.19 -24.45 11.11
C GLN A 331 4.70 -24.55 11.36
N PHE A 332 5.17 -23.87 12.39
CA PHE A 332 6.49 -24.04 12.99
C PHE A 332 6.37 -24.81 14.31
N TYR A 333 7.33 -25.70 14.57
CA TYR A 333 7.57 -26.37 15.84
C TYR A 333 9.07 -26.38 16.13
N ASP A 334 9.47 -25.81 17.26
CA ASP A 334 10.87 -25.55 17.56
C ASP A 334 11.29 -26.04 18.96
N PRO A 335 11.65 -27.32 19.10
CA PRO A 335 12.17 -27.84 20.36
C PRO A 335 13.66 -27.51 20.58
N ASN A 336 14.33 -26.79 19.65
CA ASN A 336 15.79 -26.64 19.67
C ASN A 336 16.21 -25.35 20.42
N PRO A 337 17.03 -25.44 21.48
CA PRO A 337 17.55 -24.26 22.16
C PRO A 337 18.76 -23.60 21.48
N ALA A 338 19.28 -24.18 20.38
CA ALA A 338 20.50 -23.74 19.70
C ALA A 338 20.27 -23.24 18.26
N GLY A 339 19.03 -23.14 17.81
CA GLY A 339 18.67 -22.66 16.48
C GLY A 339 17.17 -22.38 16.39
N HIS A 340 16.74 -21.79 15.28
CA HIS A 340 15.34 -21.48 15.02
C HIS A 340 14.93 -21.90 13.59
N GLY A 341 13.64 -22.12 13.38
CA GLY A 341 13.07 -22.39 12.07
C GLY A 341 12.73 -21.10 11.34
N GLU A 342 13.13 -20.97 10.08
CA GLU A 342 12.76 -19.83 9.22
C GLU A 342 12.10 -20.29 7.92
N ALA A 343 11.16 -19.50 7.43
CA ALA A 343 10.68 -19.57 6.05
C ALA A 343 10.68 -18.17 5.42
N THR A 344 11.29 -18.06 4.24
CA THR A 344 11.32 -16.83 3.45
C THR A 344 10.59 -17.04 2.12
N LYS A 345 9.65 -16.15 1.80
CA LYS A 345 9.00 -16.05 0.50
C LYS A 345 9.49 -14.79 -0.19
N THR A 346 9.88 -14.91 -1.46
CA THR A 346 10.23 -13.74 -2.29
C THR A 346 9.03 -13.32 -3.13
N PHE A 347 8.98 -12.03 -3.44
CA PHE A 347 7.97 -11.43 -4.32
C PHE A 347 8.62 -10.36 -5.20
N PRO A 348 8.00 -9.97 -6.33
CA PRO A 348 8.47 -8.85 -7.15
C PRO A 348 8.75 -7.60 -6.30
N ALA A 349 9.89 -6.94 -6.50
CA ALA A 349 10.30 -5.85 -5.62
C ALA A 349 9.28 -4.68 -5.61
N GLN A 350 8.95 -4.21 -4.42
CA GLN A 350 8.04 -3.12 -4.14
C GLN A 350 8.82 -1.86 -3.79
N THR A 351 8.74 -0.86 -4.67
CA THR A 351 9.39 0.47 -4.51
C THR A 351 8.39 1.60 -4.30
N SER A 352 7.09 1.28 -4.42
CA SER A 352 5.96 2.16 -4.14
C SER A 352 5.28 1.73 -2.85
N ARG A 353 4.30 2.51 -2.35
CA ARG A 353 3.50 2.11 -1.19
C ARG A 353 2.79 0.78 -1.47
N PHE A 354 2.84 -0.14 -0.53
CA PHE A 354 2.24 -1.49 -0.65
C PHE A 354 1.80 -1.98 0.73
N THR A 355 0.95 -3.00 0.77
CA THR A 355 0.53 -3.64 2.02
C THR A 355 1.00 -5.08 2.05
N ALA A 356 1.57 -5.49 3.18
CA ALA A 356 1.84 -6.89 3.48
C ALA A 356 0.83 -7.38 4.51
N SER A 357 0.04 -8.38 4.14
CA SER A 357 -0.99 -9.00 4.96
C SER A 357 -0.59 -10.42 5.30
N PHE A 358 -0.88 -10.87 6.52
CA PHE A 358 -0.71 -12.26 6.96
C PHE A 358 -1.52 -12.50 8.23
N SER A 359 -1.95 -13.75 8.43
CA SER A 359 -2.59 -14.17 9.67
C SER A 359 -1.59 -14.89 10.57
N VAL A 360 -1.65 -14.63 11.87
CA VAL A 360 -0.74 -15.20 12.87
C VAL A 360 -1.50 -15.83 14.03
N ARG A 361 -1.00 -16.97 14.51
CA ARG A 361 -1.49 -17.64 15.71
C ARG A 361 -0.34 -18.31 16.46
N GLN A 362 -0.40 -18.29 17.78
CA GLN A 362 0.51 -19.04 18.65
C GLN A 362 -0.28 -19.95 19.59
N ASN A 363 0.26 -21.12 19.94
CA ASN A 363 -0.36 -22.06 20.88
C ASN A 363 0.28 -22.05 22.28
N GLY A 364 1.17 -21.10 22.53
CA GLY A 364 1.76 -20.83 23.83
C GLY A 364 2.50 -19.50 23.79
N THR A 365 3.01 -19.08 24.94
CA THR A 365 3.76 -17.82 25.04
C THR A 365 5.25 -18.11 24.83
N ALA A 366 5.81 -17.58 23.75
CA ALA A 366 7.24 -17.57 23.51
C ALA A 366 7.65 -16.18 22.99
N ASP A 367 8.80 -15.71 23.43
CA ASP A 367 9.34 -14.41 23.03
C ASP A 367 10.32 -14.61 21.87
N GLY A 368 10.15 -13.81 20.82
CA GLY A 368 11.07 -13.76 19.68
C GLY A 368 10.61 -14.49 18.42
N HIS A 369 9.40 -15.06 18.36
CA HIS A 369 8.80 -15.38 17.06
C HIS A 369 8.68 -14.11 16.24
N PHE A 370 8.98 -14.15 14.95
CA PHE A 370 9.14 -12.92 14.18
C PHE A 370 8.52 -12.99 12.79
N VAL A 371 8.16 -11.80 12.31
CA VAL A 371 7.84 -11.52 10.91
C VAL A 371 8.70 -10.34 10.46
N SER A 372 9.30 -10.44 9.27
CA SER A 372 10.13 -9.36 8.73
C SER A 372 9.89 -9.15 7.24
N LEU A 373 9.72 -7.89 6.85
CA LEU A 373 9.76 -7.46 5.45
C LEU A 373 11.18 -7.00 5.11
N ARG A 374 11.71 -7.48 3.99
CA ARG A 374 13.14 -7.40 3.67
C ARG A 374 13.44 -6.78 2.31
N SER A 375 14.65 -6.26 2.21
CA SER A 375 15.34 -5.90 0.97
C SER A 375 16.55 -6.82 0.80
N GLY A 376 16.42 -7.86 0.00
CA GLY A 376 17.35 -8.98 -0.01
C GLY A 376 17.47 -9.61 1.39
N THR A 377 18.65 -9.47 2.02
CA THR A 377 18.90 -9.96 3.38
C THR A 377 18.72 -8.90 4.47
N LEU A 378 18.46 -7.63 4.12
CA LEU A 378 18.24 -6.58 5.11
C LEU A 378 16.81 -6.64 5.66
N SER A 379 16.66 -6.87 6.97
CA SER A 379 15.36 -6.76 7.66
C SER A 379 14.98 -5.30 7.85
N ALA A 380 14.06 -4.78 7.03
CA ALA A 380 13.68 -3.37 7.05
C ALA A 380 12.51 -3.08 8.00
N ILE A 381 11.55 -3.99 8.08
CA ILE A 381 10.46 -3.97 9.07
C ILE A 381 10.53 -5.27 9.87
N GLU A 382 10.31 -5.19 11.17
CA GLU A 382 10.37 -6.33 12.08
C GLU A 382 9.22 -6.28 13.10
N LEU A 383 8.45 -7.37 13.15
CA LEU A 383 7.45 -7.66 14.17
C LEU A 383 7.90 -8.88 14.97
N TYR A 384 7.61 -8.91 16.27
CA TYR A 384 7.97 -10.01 17.15
C TYR A 384 6.90 -10.32 18.19
N THR A 385 7.03 -11.47 18.84
CA THR A 385 6.30 -11.78 20.07
C THR A 385 7.14 -11.41 21.30
N ILE A 386 6.56 -10.68 22.27
CA ILE A 386 7.18 -10.38 23.58
C ILE A 386 6.10 -10.39 24.67
N GLY A 387 6.28 -11.19 25.71
CA GLY A 387 5.38 -11.29 26.86
C GLY A 387 3.94 -11.63 26.46
N GLY A 388 3.75 -12.43 25.40
CA GLY A 388 2.42 -12.76 24.87
C GLY A 388 1.78 -11.68 23.99
N ASN A 389 2.53 -10.65 23.60
CA ASN A 389 2.07 -9.58 22.71
C ASN A 389 2.79 -9.65 21.37
N LEU A 390 2.09 -9.28 20.29
CA LEU A 390 2.71 -8.87 19.04
C LEU A 390 3.23 -7.44 19.20
N VAL A 391 4.48 -7.21 18.81
CA VAL A 391 5.17 -5.92 18.91
C VAL A 391 5.82 -5.55 17.57
N TYR A 392 5.93 -4.25 17.29
CA TYR A 392 6.70 -3.69 16.18
C TYR A 392 7.99 -3.05 16.70
N ARG A 393 9.13 -3.28 16.06
CA ARG A 393 10.40 -2.63 16.44
C ARG A 393 10.78 -1.52 15.47
N ASP A 394 10.94 -0.31 15.99
CA ASP A 394 11.29 0.86 15.17
C ASP A 394 12.80 1.01 14.89
N GLY A 395 13.14 2.05 14.13
CA GLY A 395 14.53 2.40 13.79
C GLY A 395 15.43 2.72 14.98
N ALA A 396 14.88 3.12 16.13
CA ALA A 396 15.65 3.31 17.36
C ALA A 396 15.85 1.97 18.13
N GLY A 397 15.15 0.91 17.74
CA GLY A 397 15.13 -0.37 18.43
C GLY A 397 14.09 -0.46 19.54
N THR A 398 13.18 0.51 19.61
CA THR A 398 12.11 0.52 20.59
C THR A 398 11.01 -0.43 20.14
N ASN A 399 10.54 -1.28 21.05
CA ASN A 399 9.41 -2.18 20.80
C ASN A 399 8.10 -1.47 21.16
N HIS A 400 7.17 -1.42 20.21
CA HIS A 400 5.82 -0.88 20.37
C HIS A 400 4.83 -2.03 20.45
N ILE A 401 4.11 -2.14 21.56
CA ILE A 401 3.08 -3.17 21.74
C ILE A 401 1.91 -2.88 20.80
N LEU A 402 1.58 -3.82 19.92
CA LEU A 402 0.48 -3.70 18.97
C LEU A 402 -0.79 -4.37 19.50
N GLN A 403 -0.69 -5.63 19.92
CA GLN A 403 -1.85 -6.46 20.27
C GLN A 403 -1.42 -7.64 21.17
N ALA A 404 -2.17 -7.91 22.23
CA ALA A 404 -2.04 -9.17 22.96
C ALA A 404 -2.52 -10.34 22.09
N ILE A 405 -1.75 -11.41 22.00
CA ILE A 405 -2.02 -12.58 21.14
C ILE A 405 -2.13 -13.86 21.99
N PRO A 406 -3.23 -14.05 22.74
CA PRO A 406 -3.44 -15.24 23.57
C PRO A 406 -3.37 -16.53 22.76
N SER A 407 -3.03 -17.62 23.46
CA SER A 407 -2.90 -18.94 22.86
C SER A 407 -4.18 -19.38 22.13
N GLY A 408 -4.02 -19.89 20.93
CA GLY A 408 -5.08 -20.53 20.16
C GLY A 408 -5.92 -19.57 19.30
N VAL A 409 -5.65 -18.27 19.30
CA VAL A 409 -6.43 -17.26 18.56
C VAL A 409 -5.67 -16.79 17.31
N TRP A 410 -6.38 -16.68 16.18
CA TRP A 410 -5.87 -16.11 14.94
C TRP A 410 -6.03 -14.59 14.94
N TYR A 411 -5.03 -13.90 14.39
CA TYR A 411 -5.04 -12.46 14.18
C TYR A 411 -4.57 -12.14 12.76
N ASP A 412 -5.36 -11.37 12.03
CA ASP A 412 -4.94 -10.80 10.75
C ASP A 412 -4.10 -9.57 11.00
N VAL A 413 -2.96 -9.47 10.32
CA VAL A 413 -2.01 -8.37 10.46
C VAL A 413 -1.78 -7.75 9.10
N ASP A 414 -1.99 -6.45 8.98
CA ASP A 414 -1.63 -5.68 7.80
C ASP A 414 -0.52 -4.69 8.14
N VAL A 415 0.51 -4.64 7.31
CA VAL A 415 1.58 -3.66 7.39
C VAL A 415 1.54 -2.82 6.12
N ASP A 416 1.11 -1.57 6.23
CA ASP A 416 1.10 -0.60 5.15
C ASP A 416 2.45 0.12 5.09
N VAL A 417 3.22 -0.16 4.05
CA VAL A 417 4.61 0.23 3.92
C VAL A 417 4.73 1.34 2.91
N ASN A 418 5.37 2.45 3.29
CA ASN A 418 5.75 3.51 2.37
C ASN A 418 7.29 3.61 2.24
N PRO A 419 7.88 2.96 1.22
CA PRO A 419 9.34 2.98 1.01
C PRO A 419 9.91 4.38 0.75
N ALA A 420 9.10 5.33 0.24
CA ALA A 420 9.55 6.68 -0.07
C ALA A 420 9.74 7.56 1.17
N THR A 421 9.01 7.28 2.26
CA THR A 421 9.08 8.04 3.51
C THR A 421 9.74 7.27 4.65
N PHE A 422 10.07 6.00 4.43
CA PHE A 422 10.56 5.07 5.45
C PHE A 422 9.61 4.88 6.63
N LYS A 423 8.30 4.97 6.35
CA LYS A 423 7.23 4.90 7.34
C LYS A 423 6.30 3.71 7.07
N ALA A 424 5.81 3.11 8.14
CA ALA A 424 4.78 2.08 8.10
C ALA A 424 3.64 2.37 9.08
N ASP A 425 2.44 1.99 8.68
CA ASP A 425 1.28 1.83 9.57
C ASP A 425 1.04 0.34 9.77
N VAL A 426 0.64 -0.07 10.98
CA VAL A 426 0.39 -1.49 11.31
C VAL A 426 -1.01 -1.65 11.85
N TYR A 427 -1.70 -2.66 11.34
CA TYR A 427 -3.06 -3.01 11.68
C TYR A 427 -3.09 -4.45 12.21
N VAL A 428 -3.93 -4.69 13.22
CA VAL A 428 -4.18 -6.03 13.75
C VAL A 428 -5.67 -6.22 13.94
N GLY A 429 -6.25 -7.26 13.34
CA GLY A 429 -7.70 -7.50 13.28
C GLY A 429 -8.45 -6.37 12.57
N GLY A 430 -7.84 -5.78 11.54
CA GLY A 430 -8.38 -4.64 10.82
C GLY A 430 -8.31 -3.28 11.55
N ILE A 431 -7.72 -3.23 12.75
CA ILE A 431 -7.61 -2.00 13.56
C ILE A 431 -6.19 -1.47 13.48
N ARG A 432 -6.01 -0.18 13.13
CA ARG A 432 -4.67 0.44 13.12
C ARG A 432 -4.11 0.54 14.54
N LYS A 433 -3.10 -0.26 14.85
CA LYS A 433 -2.40 -0.27 16.14
C LYS A 433 -1.21 0.70 16.18
N LEU A 434 -0.66 1.04 15.03
CA LEU A 434 0.51 1.93 14.92
C LEU A 434 0.46 2.73 13.63
N THR A 435 0.86 4.00 13.68
CA THR A 435 0.92 4.90 12.50
C THR A 435 2.24 5.65 12.44
N GLY A 436 2.76 5.86 11.23
CA GLY A 436 3.99 6.62 10.98
C GLY A 436 5.24 6.00 11.63
N ALA A 437 5.23 4.69 11.88
CA ALA A 437 6.34 3.98 12.49
C ALA A 437 7.56 4.04 11.57
N SER A 438 8.72 4.41 12.09
CA SER A 438 9.96 4.34 11.31
C SER A 438 10.31 2.88 11.03
N PHE A 439 10.84 2.60 9.84
CA PHE A 439 11.46 1.30 9.55
C PHE A 439 12.58 1.01 10.55
N ARG A 440 12.83 -0.28 10.84
CA ARG A 440 14.02 -0.71 11.58
C ARG A 440 15.29 -0.29 10.85
N ASN A 441 15.35 -0.61 9.56
CA ASN A 441 16.44 -0.25 8.67
C ASN A 441 15.85 0.41 7.42
N ALA A 442 16.32 1.62 7.09
CA ALA A 442 15.80 2.37 5.95
C ALA A 442 16.13 1.65 4.62
N THR A 443 15.11 1.45 3.78
CA THR A 443 15.23 0.96 2.41
C THR A 443 14.08 1.49 1.56
N THR A 444 14.32 1.63 0.26
CA THR A 444 13.31 2.06 -0.72
C THR A 444 12.76 0.90 -1.55
N SER A 445 13.16 -0.35 -1.27
CA SER A 445 12.76 -1.53 -2.03
C SER A 445 12.57 -2.75 -1.13
N PHE A 446 11.46 -3.45 -1.28
CA PHE A 446 11.13 -4.67 -0.53
C PHE A 446 10.85 -5.83 -1.48
N ASP A 447 11.46 -6.99 -1.30
CA ASP A 447 11.35 -8.14 -2.22
C ASP A 447 11.18 -9.49 -1.52
N ALA A 448 11.06 -9.50 -0.19
CA ALA A 448 10.83 -10.71 0.57
C ALA A 448 10.10 -10.47 1.89
N ILE A 449 9.37 -11.50 2.33
CA ILE A 449 8.78 -11.62 3.67
C ILE A 449 9.34 -12.89 4.32
N ARG A 450 9.76 -12.76 5.57
CA ARG A 450 10.37 -13.84 6.35
C ARG A 450 9.60 -14.03 7.65
N PHE A 451 9.37 -15.28 7.99
CA PHE A 451 8.78 -15.72 9.25
C PHE A 451 9.76 -16.64 9.97
N GLY A 452 9.76 -16.63 11.29
CA GLY A 452 10.55 -17.59 12.06
C GLY A 452 10.21 -17.67 13.53
N THR A 453 10.76 -18.70 14.17
CA THR A 453 10.65 -18.93 15.61
C THR A 453 11.73 -18.20 16.39
N SER A 454 11.61 -18.22 17.73
CA SER A 454 12.56 -17.59 18.64
C SER A 454 13.86 -18.37 18.75
N ASP A 455 14.96 -17.71 19.13
CA ASP A 455 16.24 -18.39 19.47
C ASP A 455 16.15 -19.24 20.74
N ALA A 456 15.17 -18.99 21.61
CA ALA A 456 14.86 -19.83 22.75
C ALA A 456 13.93 -20.97 22.33
N SER A 457 14.14 -22.18 22.87
CA SER A 457 13.31 -23.35 22.57
C SER A 457 11.84 -23.02 22.83
N ALA A 458 11.03 -23.09 21.79
CA ALA A 458 9.60 -22.89 21.84
C ALA A 458 8.91 -24.22 21.51
N THR A 459 8.60 -25.00 22.55
CA THR A 459 7.85 -26.27 22.40
C THR A 459 6.39 -26.05 21.99
N TRP A 460 6.00 -24.81 21.69
CA TRP A 460 4.67 -24.41 21.25
C TRP A 460 4.66 -24.16 19.74
N HIS A 461 3.52 -24.43 19.11
CA HIS A 461 3.37 -24.18 17.68
C HIS A 461 3.10 -22.71 17.38
N PHE A 462 3.79 -22.20 16.36
CA PHE A 462 3.54 -20.90 15.74
C PHE A 462 3.00 -21.12 14.32
N TYR A 463 1.98 -20.36 13.94
CA TYR A 463 1.29 -20.57 12.67
C TYR A 463 1.18 -19.27 11.89
N ILE A 464 1.34 -19.39 10.58
CA ILE A 464 1.19 -18.31 9.60
C ILE A 464 0.22 -18.78 8.51
N ASN A 465 -0.74 -17.93 8.17
CA ASN A 465 -1.66 -18.16 7.06
C ASN A 465 -1.85 -16.90 6.20
N ASP A 466 -2.53 -17.04 5.07
CA ASP A 466 -3.11 -15.95 4.27
C ASP A 466 -2.13 -14.81 3.97
N ILE A 467 -0.95 -15.17 3.47
CA ILE A 467 0.10 -14.19 3.18
C ILE A 467 -0.24 -13.50 1.86
N ALA A 468 -0.36 -12.18 1.88
CA ALA A 468 -0.53 -11.38 0.68
C ALA A 468 0.42 -10.20 0.66
N ILE A 469 0.96 -9.89 -0.53
CA ILE A 469 1.57 -8.60 -0.84
C ILE A 469 0.67 -7.94 -1.87
N THR A 470 0.13 -6.78 -1.56
CA THR A 470 -0.79 -6.03 -2.42
C THR A 470 -0.23 -4.64 -2.66
N GLN A 471 -0.40 -4.12 -3.88
CA GLN A 471 -0.07 -2.72 -4.15
C GLN A 471 -0.98 -1.80 -3.33
N ALA A 472 -0.56 -0.56 -3.13
CA ALA A 472 -1.51 0.46 -2.69
C ALA A 472 -2.72 0.51 -3.66
N PRO A 473 -3.92 0.78 -3.14
CA PRO A 473 -5.11 0.90 -3.96
C PRO A 473 -4.91 2.06 -4.94
N ALA A 474 -5.54 1.96 -6.09
CA ALA A 474 -5.60 3.09 -7.00
C ALA A 474 -6.32 4.25 -6.28
N ALA A 475 -5.77 5.46 -6.36
CA ALA A 475 -6.46 6.67 -5.92
C ALA A 475 -7.82 6.83 -6.62
N PHE A 476 -7.95 6.28 -7.83
CA PHE A 476 -9.21 6.08 -8.51
C PHE A 476 -9.13 4.86 -9.45
N SER A 477 -10.17 4.03 -9.50
CA SER A 477 -10.30 2.95 -10.47
C SER A 477 -11.75 2.77 -10.90
N GLU A 478 -11.97 2.61 -12.20
CA GLU A 478 -13.28 2.32 -12.79
C GLU A 478 -13.15 1.50 -14.08
N ASN A 479 -13.86 0.37 -14.13
CA ASN A 479 -13.94 -0.52 -15.30
C ASN A 479 -15.40 -0.73 -15.76
N PHE A 480 -16.39 -0.12 -15.10
CA PHE A 480 -17.81 -0.14 -15.44
C PHE A 480 -18.51 -1.51 -15.48
N ASN A 481 -17.79 -2.62 -15.28
CA ASN A 481 -18.25 -3.98 -15.54
C ASN A 481 -19.41 -4.44 -14.63
N THR A 482 -19.46 -3.90 -13.42
CA THR A 482 -20.53 -4.18 -12.45
C THR A 482 -21.76 -3.30 -12.62
N MET A 483 -21.72 -2.32 -13.53
CA MET A 483 -22.81 -1.36 -13.71
C MET A 483 -23.89 -1.88 -14.67
N THR A 484 -25.12 -1.41 -14.43
CA THR A 484 -26.28 -1.72 -15.26
C THR A 484 -26.17 -1.03 -16.62
N THR A 485 -26.36 -1.79 -17.71
CA THR A 485 -26.36 -1.23 -19.07
C THR A 485 -27.37 -0.10 -19.21
N GLY A 486 -26.94 1.02 -19.80
CA GLY A 486 -27.77 2.21 -20.00
C GLY A 486 -27.92 3.11 -18.79
N SER A 487 -27.39 2.73 -17.62
CA SER A 487 -27.36 3.63 -16.47
C SER A 487 -26.34 4.76 -16.67
N SER A 488 -26.52 5.84 -15.91
CA SER A 488 -25.42 6.77 -15.68
C SER A 488 -24.34 6.08 -14.83
N PRO A 489 -23.05 6.35 -15.08
CA PRO A 489 -21.95 5.78 -14.30
C PRO A 489 -21.88 6.44 -12.92
N LEU A 490 -21.95 5.63 -11.86
CA LEU A 490 -22.28 6.06 -10.50
C LEU A 490 -21.23 7.00 -9.86
N ARG A 491 -19.95 6.83 -10.21
CA ARG A 491 -18.82 7.57 -9.62
C ARG A 491 -18.39 8.79 -10.44
N TRP A 492 -19.15 9.15 -11.47
CA TRP A 492 -18.81 10.22 -12.41
C TRP A 492 -19.80 11.37 -12.30
N VAL A 493 -19.28 12.58 -12.11
CA VAL A 493 -20.09 13.80 -12.20
C VAL A 493 -20.23 14.18 -13.67
N ARG A 494 -21.47 14.23 -14.14
CA ARG A 494 -21.83 14.67 -15.50
C ARG A 494 -22.24 16.14 -15.50
N MET A 495 -21.91 16.84 -16.58
CA MET A 495 -22.45 18.17 -16.84
C MET A 495 -23.88 18.09 -17.41
N ALA A 496 -24.69 19.13 -17.22
CA ALA A 496 -26.14 19.12 -17.44
C ALA A 496 -26.58 18.78 -18.88
N SER A 497 -25.69 18.89 -19.88
CA SER A 497 -25.92 18.60 -21.30
C SER A 497 -25.33 17.28 -21.80
N THR A 498 -24.70 16.48 -20.93
CA THR A 498 -23.97 15.27 -21.35
C THR A 498 -24.91 14.07 -21.55
N ALA A 499 -24.94 13.49 -22.76
CA ALA A 499 -25.51 12.17 -23.03
C ALA A 499 -24.44 11.08 -22.86
N LEU A 500 -24.47 10.43 -21.68
CA LEU A 500 -23.45 9.49 -21.24
C LEU A 500 -24.07 8.33 -20.47
N THR A 501 -23.72 7.11 -20.89
CA THR A 501 -24.31 5.87 -20.39
C THR A 501 -23.30 4.73 -20.40
N VAL A 502 -23.47 3.78 -19.49
CA VAL A 502 -22.71 2.51 -19.52
C VAL A 502 -23.20 1.64 -20.68
N ARG A 503 -22.27 1.05 -21.45
CA ARG A 503 -22.58 0.17 -22.58
C ARG A 503 -21.71 -1.08 -22.59
N GLU A 504 -22.27 -2.16 -23.13
CA GLU A 504 -21.62 -3.46 -23.36
C GLU A 504 -20.63 -3.41 -24.53
N VAL A 505 -19.61 -2.56 -24.42
CA VAL A 505 -18.54 -2.41 -25.39
C VAL A 505 -17.22 -2.44 -24.62
N PRO A 506 -16.31 -3.40 -24.90
CA PRO A 506 -16.34 -4.33 -26.03
C PRO A 506 -17.28 -5.54 -25.91
N SER A 507 -17.79 -5.88 -24.72
CA SER A 507 -18.62 -7.09 -24.55
C SER A 507 -19.66 -6.97 -23.42
N ALA A 508 -20.46 -8.03 -23.21
CA ALA A 508 -21.47 -8.09 -22.15
C ALA A 508 -20.89 -8.16 -20.71
N THR A 509 -19.61 -8.49 -20.59
CA THR A 509 -18.89 -8.60 -19.31
C THR A 509 -17.79 -7.55 -19.18
N ASP A 510 -17.50 -6.82 -20.28
CA ASP A 510 -16.48 -5.79 -20.38
C ASP A 510 -17.13 -4.54 -20.98
N LYS A 511 -17.52 -3.62 -20.10
CA LYS A 511 -18.39 -2.49 -20.36
C LYS A 511 -17.59 -1.20 -20.32
N SER A 512 -18.12 -0.17 -20.95
CA SER A 512 -17.47 1.13 -20.99
C SER A 512 -18.45 2.28 -20.81
N MET A 513 -17.90 3.42 -20.42
CA MET A 513 -18.61 4.69 -20.44
C MET A 513 -18.66 5.22 -21.87
N GLN A 514 -19.86 5.22 -22.46
CA GLN A 514 -20.11 5.77 -23.79
C GLN A 514 -20.55 7.23 -23.66
N PHE A 515 -19.88 8.10 -24.41
CA PHE A 515 -20.34 9.42 -24.78
C PHE A 515 -21.03 9.36 -26.15
N TYR A 516 -22.18 10.03 -26.26
CA TYR A 516 -22.84 10.31 -27.53
C TYR A 516 -23.19 11.80 -27.58
N ASP A 517 -22.63 12.53 -28.54
CA ASP A 517 -22.78 13.98 -28.60
C ASP A 517 -23.23 14.47 -29.97
N ALA A 518 -24.55 14.55 -30.12
CA ALA A 518 -25.18 15.12 -31.30
C ALA A 518 -25.36 16.65 -31.22
N SER A 519 -24.84 17.30 -30.17
CA SER A 519 -25.02 18.74 -29.97
C SER A 519 -23.99 19.55 -30.78
N THR A 520 -24.43 20.70 -31.30
CA THR A 520 -23.56 21.68 -31.97
C THR A 520 -23.20 22.87 -31.06
N THR A 521 -23.71 22.90 -29.82
CA THR A 521 -23.56 24.05 -28.90
C THR A 521 -23.05 23.67 -27.52
N THR A 522 -22.99 22.39 -27.19
CA THR A 522 -22.55 21.87 -25.89
C THR A 522 -21.72 20.63 -26.11
N LYS A 523 -20.68 20.43 -25.31
CA LYS A 523 -19.95 19.16 -25.26
C LYS A 523 -20.50 18.24 -24.17
N GLY A 524 -20.41 16.94 -24.40
CA GLY A 524 -20.52 15.92 -23.35
C GLY A 524 -19.26 15.90 -22.49
N GLU A 525 -19.39 16.17 -21.20
CA GLU A 525 -18.28 16.13 -20.25
C GLU A 525 -18.68 15.34 -18.99
N ALA A 526 -17.74 14.54 -18.50
CA ALA A 526 -17.80 13.87 -17.22
C ALA A 526 -16.44 13.87 -16.53
N TYR A 527 -16.44 13.94 -15.21
CA TYR A 527 -15.23 13.87 -14.41
C TYR A 527 -15.40 13.01 -13.16
N ALA A 528 -14.28 12.51 -12.66
CA ALA A 528 -14.20 11.89 -11.35
C ALA A 528 -13.11 12.59 -10.52
N THR A 529 -13.34 12.66 -9.21
CA THR A 529 -12.40 13.24 -8.25
C THR A 529 -11.78 12.14 -7.39
N PHE A 530 -10.55 12.37 -6.93
CA PHE A 530 -9.82 11.50 -6.03
C PHE A 530 -9.02 12.32 -5.03
N VAL A 531 -8.48 11.65 -4.00
CA VAL A 531 -7.61 12.31 -3.01
C VAL A 531 -6.43 12.98 -3.73
N PRO A 532 -6.15 14.28 -3.50
CA PRO A 532 -5.10 14.99 -4.21
C PRO A 532 -3.73 14.29 -4.09
N LEU A 533 -3.10 14.03 -5.23
CA LEU A 533 -1.76 13.44 -5.33
C LEU A 533 -0.74 14.53 -5.66
N SER A 534 0.16 14.80 -4.71
CA SER A 534 1.25 15.79 -4.86
C SER A 534 2.58 15.20 -5.29
N SER A 535 2.76 13.89 -5.13
CA SER A 535 3.91 13.13 -5.63
C SER A 535 3.69 12.68 -7.08
N ARG A 536 4.70 12.03 -7.66
CA ARG A 536 4.57 11.39 -8.97
C ARG A 536 3.38 10.41 -8.99
N LEU A 537 2.65 10.40 -10.08
CA LEU A 537 1.45 9.56 -10.26
C LEU A 537 1.40 8.97 -11.67
N SER A 538 0.68 7.85 -11.79
CA SER A 538 0.32 7.24 -13.06
C SER A 538 -1.19 7.40 -13.26
N ALA A 539 -1.58 7.85 -14.44
CA ALA A 539 -2.96 7.87 -14.89
C ALA A 539 -3.08 7.07 -16.17
N SER A 540 -3.91 6.05 -16.21
CA SER A 540 -4.17 5.27 -17.42
C SER A 540 -5.66 5.16 -17.70
N TRP A 541 -6.01 5.06 -18.97
CA TRP A 541 -7.36 4.81 -19.44
C TRP A 541 -7.31 4.12 -20.80
N SER A 542 -8.35 3.36 -21.11
CA SER A 542 -8.60 2.86 -22.45
C SER A 542 -9.64 3.75 -23.12
N PHE A 543 -9.45 4.03 -24.41
CA PHE A 543 -10.46 4.75 -25.18
C PHE A 543 -10.61 4.21 -26.60
N ARG A 544 -11.80 4.44 -27.18
CA ARG A 544 -12.12 4.10 -28.56
C ARG A 544 -13.09 5.12 -29.14
N GLN A 545 -12.87 5.51 -30.40
CA GLN A 545 -13.78 6.36 -31.17
C GLN A 545 -14.28 5.62 -32.41
N THR A 546 -15.56 5.74 -32.77
CA THR A 546 -16.11 5.08 -33.98
C THR A 546 -15.93 5.89 -35.27
N GLY A 547 -15.44 7.13 -35.15
CA GLY A 547 -15.11 8.02 -36.26
C GLY A 547 -13.95 8.95 -35.91
N THR A 548 -13.55 9.80 -36.84
CA THR A 548 -12.50 10.80 -36.60
C THR A 548 -13.10 12.04 -35.94
N ALA A 549 -12.54 12.42 -34.79
CA ALA A 549 -12.99 13.56 -33.99
C ALA A 549 -11.88 14.57 -33.73
N GLU A 550 -12.23 15.86 -33.75
CA GLU A 550 -11.35 16.96 -33.33
C GLU A 550 -11.67 17.39 -31.90
N GLY A 551 -10.79 17.10 -30.94
CA GLY A 551 -10.86 17.68 -29.61
C GLY A 551 -11.62 16.85 -28.57
N HIS A 552 -11.75 15.52 -28.73
CA HIS A 552 -12.02 14.69 -27.56
C HIS A 552 -10.89 14.90 -26.56
N ARG A 553 -11.24 15.22 -25.33
CA ARG A 553 -10.29 15.63 -24.29
C ARG A 553 -10.21 14.57 -23.21
N MET A 554 -8.99 14.23 -22.83
CA MET A 554 -8.63 13.36 -21.72
C MET A 554 -7.62 14.13 -20.86
N ALA A 555 -8.04 14.59 -19.67
CA ALA A 555 -7.27 15.57 -18.92
C ALA A 555 -7.16 15.25 -17.44
N LEU A 556 -5.99 15.54 -16.88
CA LEU A 556 -5.75 15.56 -15.44
C LEU A 556 -5.77 17.00 -14.95
N MET A 557 -6.45 17.26 -13.84
CA MET A 557 -6.68 18.61 -13.34
C MET A 557 -6.31 18.75 -11.86
N ALA A 558 -6.04 20.00 -11.48
CA ALA A 558 -5.95 20.45 -10.09
C ALA A 558 -7.16 21.36 -9.81
N GLY A 559 -8.07 20.89 -8.95
CA GLY A 559 -9.34 21.57 -8.70
C GLY A 559 -10.23 21.61 -9.94
N THR A 560 -10.99 22.69 -10.10
CA THR A 560 -12.02 22.82 -11.15
C THR A 560 -11.54 23.53 -12.42
N THR A 561 -10.42 24.27 -12.36
CA THR A 561 -10.03 25.21 -13.42
C THR A 561 -8.67 24.93 -14.05
N THR A 562 -7.75 24.29 -13.33
CA THR A 562 -6.36 24.17 -13.78
C THR A 562 -6.10 22.81 -14.41
N THR A 563 -5.65 22.78 -15.66
CA THR A 563 -5.31 21.54 -16.38
C THR A 563 -3.82 21.25 -16.25
N ALA A 564 -3.47 20.15 -15.61
CA ALA A 564 -2.09 19.70 -15.47
C ALA A 564 -1.62 18.96 -16.73
N VAL A 565 -2.41 18.01 -17.22
CA VAL A 565 -2.15 17.26 -18.45
C VAL A 565 -3.38 17.31 -19.34
N GLU A 566 -3.15 17.45 -20.64
CA GLU A 566 -4.20 17.43 -21.64
C GLU A 566 -3.77 16.59 -22.85
N VAL A 567 -4.39 15.42 -22.99
CA VAL A 567 -4.31 14.57 -24.18
C VAL A 567 -5.60 14.75 -24.96
N LEU A 568 -5.49 14.90 -26.28
CA LEU A 568 -6.65 15.16 -27.13
C LEU A 568 -6.55 14.50 -28.50
N THR A 569 -7.70 14.29 -29.14
CA THR A 569 -7.75 13.85 -30.54
C THR A 569 -7.64 15.04 -31.49
N SER A 570 -6.88 14.91 -32.57
CA SER A 570 -6.84 15.91 -33.65
C SER A 570 -6.39 15.28 -34.98
N GLY A 571 -7.16 15.49 -36.04
CA GLY A 571 -6.88 15.02 -37.40
C GLY A 571 -6.80 13.50 -37.53
N GLY A 572 -7.52 12.75 -36.69
CA GLY A 572 -7.37 11.29 -36.61
C GLY A 572 -6.11 10.83 -35.87
N ASN A 573 -5.46 11.74 -35.13
CA ASN A 573 -4.29 11.48 -34.31
C ASN A 573 -4.60 11.73 -32.84
N LEU A 574 -3.80 11.13 -31.96
CA LEU A 574 -3.70 11.50 -30.57
C LEU A 574 -2.56 12.51 -30.43
N VAL A 575 -2.79 13.58 -29.68
CA VAL A 575 -1.81 14.65 -29.44
C VAL A 575 -1.80 15.03 -27.96
N TYR A 576 -0.65 15.53 -27.50
CA TYR A 576 -0.46 16.07 -26.15
C TYR A 576 -0.36 17.60 -26.22
N LYS A 577 -1.13 18.34 -25.43
CA LYS A 577 -1.02 19.81 -25.39
C LYS A 577 -0.02 20.25 -24.33
N ASN A 578 1.11 20.78 -24.76
CA ASN A 578 2.18 21.20 -23.87
C ASN A 578 1.89 22.54 -23.15
N GLY A 579 2.80 22.97 -22.27
CA GLY A 579 2.70 24.23 -21.53
C GLY A 579 2.58 25.49 -22.43
N ALA A 580 3.13 25.45 -23.65
CA ALA A 580 2.98 26.52 -24.63
C ALA A 580 1.63 26.51 -25.37
N GLY A 581 0.79 25.51 -25.13
CA GLY A 581 -0.51 25.34 -25.81
C GLY A 581 -0.42 24.74 -27.20
N THR A 582 0.74 24.20 -27.56
CA THR A 582 0.97 23.53 -28.84
C THR A 582 0.62 22.06 -28.74
N ASN A 583 -0.05 21.53 -29.76
CA ASN A 583 -0.32 20.10 -29.90
C ASN A 583 0.94 19.39 -30.39
N VAL A 584 1.45 18.46 -29.57
CA VAL A 584 2.57 17.58 -29.89
C VAL A 584 2.01 16.22 -30.32
N PHE A 585 2.37 15.77 -31.51
CA PHE A 585 1.90 14.49 -32.06
C PHE A 585 2.34 13.30 -31.19
N ILE A 586 1.41 12.40 -30.86
CA ILE A 586 1.70 11.14 -30.17
C ILE A 586 1.68 9.99 -31.19
N GLN A 587 0.54 9.74 -31.83
CA GLN A 587 0.39 8.74 -32.91
C GLN A 587 -0.95 8.87 -33.64
N ALA A 588 -1.09 8.22 -34.80
CA ALA A 588 -2.38 8.03 -35.47
C ALA A 588 -3.31 7.09 -34.68
N ILE A 589 -4.61 7.34 -34.73
CA ILE A 589 -5.65 6.58 -34.02
C ILE A 589 -6.83 6.20 -34.94
N PRO A 590 -6.63 5.22 -35.85
CA PRO A 590 -7.72 4.64 -36.63
C PRO A 590 -9.01 4.41 -35.83
N ALA A 591 -10.14 4.72 -36.44
CA ALA A 591 -11.44 4.50 -35.85
C ALA A 591 -11.67 3.02 -35.53
N ASN A 592 -12.52 2.76 -34.54
CA ASN A 592 -12.93 1.45 -34.07
C ASN A 592 -11.83 0.60 -33.40
N VAL A 593 -10.66 1.18 -33.11
CA VAL A 593 -9.57 0.54 -32.36
C VAL A 593 -9.55 1.05 -30.91
N TRP A 594 -9.32 0.15 -29.97
CA TRP A 594 -9.07 0.50 -28.56
C TRP A 594 -7.60 0.85 -28.35
N TYR A 595 -7.36 1.92 -27.61
CA TYR A 595 -6.02 2.37 -27.22
C TYR A 595 -5.94 2.49 -25.70
N ASN A 596 -4.92 1.90 -25.10
CA ASN A 596 -4.57 2.16 -23.71
C ASN A 596 -3.59 3.32 -23.65
N VAL A 597 -4.00 4.44 -23.08
CA VAL A 597 -3.14 5.60 -22.84
C VAL A 597 -2.72 5.59 -21.39
N LYS A 598 -1.43 5.79 -21.13
CA LYS A 598 -0.87 5.95 -19.79
C LYS A 598 0.00 7.18 -19.74
N VAL A 599 -0.29 8.07 -18.80
CA VAL A 599 0.51 9.27 -18.53
C VAL A 599 1.12 9.15 -17.15
N ILE A 600 2.44 9.31 -17.10
CA ILE A 600 3.16 9.41 -15.83
C ILE A 600 3.44 10.88 -15.57
N VAL A 601 2.87 11.43 -14.51
CA VAL A 601 2.91 12.87 -14.19
C VAL A 601 3.76 13.10 -12.96
N ASN A 602 4.62 14.11 -13.01
CA ASN A 602 5.39 14.57 -11.86
C ASN A 602 5.08 16.05 -11.57
N PRO A 603 4.20 16.35 -10.59
CA PRO A 603 3.91 17.72 -10.19
C PRO A 603 5.17 18.50 -9.77
N ALA A 604 6.12 17.85 -9.10
CA ALA A 604 7.33 18.50 -8.58
C ALA A 604 8.30 18.94 -9.69
N THR A 605 8.43 18.18 -10.79
CA THR A 605 9.30 18.57 -11.92
C THR A 605 8.52 19.24 -13.05
N THR A 606 7.20 19.37 -12.94
CA THR A 606 6.32 19.91 -13.99
C THR A 606 6.47 19.20 -15.35
N GLN A 607 6.68 17.88 -15.30
CA GLN A 607 6.87 17.05 -16.49
C GLN A 607 5.94 15.82 -16.52
N ALA A 608 5.70 15.31 -17.72
CA ALA A 608 4.98 14.07 -17.95
C ALA A 608 5.62 13.20 -19.06
N ASP A 609 5.52 11.88 -18.89
CA ASP A 609 5.76 10.89 -19.94
C ASP A 609 4.42 10.33 -20.43
N VAL A 610 4.29 10.07 -21.73
CA VAL A 610 3.06 9.54 -22.35
C VAL A 610 3.38 8.22 -23.05
N TYR A 611 2.60 7.20 -22.74
CA TYR A 611 2.65 5.87 -23.32
C TYR A 611 1.33 5.58 -24.02
N VAL A 612 1.39 4.84 -25.12
CA VAL A 612 0.20 4.25 -25.74
C VAL A 612 0.46 2.78 -26.03
N ASN A 613 -0.44 1.90 -25.55
CA ASN A 613 -0.30 0.45 -25.58
C ASN A 613 1.06 0.02 -25.00
N ASP A 614 1.41 0.57 -23.84
CA ASP A 614 2.66 0.37 -23.09
C ASP A 614 3.96 0.79 -23.82
N VAL A 615 3.88 1.41 -24.99
CA VAL A 615 5.03 1.97 -25.69
C VAL A 615 5.19 3.45 -25.34
N LEU A 616 6.37 3.86 -24.86
CA LEU A 616 6.70 5.27 -24.61
C LEU A 616 6.65 6.06 -25.93
N LYS A 617 5.80 7.08 -25.99
CA LYS A 617 5.61 7.94 -27.17
C LYS A 617 6.22 9.32 -26.99
N LEU A 618 6.06 9.90 -25.80
CA LEU A 618 6.63 11.19 -25.45
C LEU A 618 7.27 11.11 -24.07
N SER A 619 8.43 11.72 -23.89
CA SER A 619 9.11 11.79 -22.60
C SER A 619 9.38 13.23 -22.17
N ASN A 620 9.36 13.47 -20.86
CA ASN A 620 9.67 14.75 -20.21
C ASN A 620 8.92 15.96 -20.81
N GLN A 621 7.67 15.75 -21.24
CA GLN A 621 6.85 16.83 -21.77
C GLN A 621 6.44 17.77 -20.66
N SER A 622 6.55 19.08 -20.88
CA SER A 622 6.06 20.07 -19.93
C SER A 622 4.55 19.89 -19.69
N LEU A 623 4.13 19.99 -18.43
CA LEU A 623 2.71 20.04 -18.08
C LEU A 623 2.02 21.21 -18.78
N ARG A 624 0.71 21.08 -19.01
CA ARG A 624 -0.14 22.14 -19.58
C ARG A 624 -0.16 23.36 -18.66
N SER A 625 -0.12 23.15 -17.36
CA SER A 625 0.06 24.16 -16.32
C SER A 625 0.81 23.53 -15.14
N ALA A 626 1.65 24.32 -14.46
CA ALA A 626 2.30 23.86 -13.24
C ALA A 626 1.26 23.66 -12.13
N VAL A 627 1.36 22.55 -11.41
CA VAL A 627 0.44 22.19 -10.33
C VAL A 627 1.22 21.61 -9.16
N THR A 628 0.71 21.77 -7.94
CA THR A 628 1.28 21.15 -6.73
C THR A 628 0.66 19.80 -6.41
N SER A 629 -0.53 19.52 -6.94
CA SER A 629 -1.20 18.23 -6.86
C SER A 629 -2.19 18.06 -8.03
N VAL A 630 -2.62 16.82 -8.25
CA VAL A 630 -3.69 16.46 -9.19
C VAL A 630 -4.77 15.71 -8.40
N ASP A 631 -6.03 16.04 -8.62
CA ASP A 631 -7.17 15.50 -7.85
C ASP A 631 -8.36 15.08 -8.73
N ARG A 632 -8.22 15.18 -10.06
CA ARG A 632 -9.33 15.00 -10.98
C ARG A 632 -8.88 14.46 -12.34
N ILE A 633 -9.69 13.54 -12.87
CA ILE A 633 -9.63 13.05 -14.26
C ILE A 633 -10.91 13.50 -14.98
N VAL A 634 -10.75 14.03 -16.19
CA VAL A 634 -11.85 14.57 -17.01
C VAL A 634 -11.82 13.96 -18.40
N PHE A 635 -12.99 13.55 -18.86
CA PHE A 635 -13.21 13.15 -20.24
C PHE A 635 -14.32 14.02 -20.85
N SER A 636 -14.06 14.57 -22.04
CA SER A 636 -15.09 15.27 -22.80
C SER A 636 -15.07 14.93 -24.29
N THR A 637 -16.23 15.02 -24.93
CA THR A 637 -16.34 15.03 -26.39
C THR A 637 -15.80 16.34 -26.97
N SER A 638 -15.74 16.38 -28.31
CA SER A 638 -15.35 17.53 -29.10
C SER A 638 -16.40 18.64 -29.03
N ASP A 639 -15.99 19.89 -29.24
CA ASP A 639 -16.91 21.03 -29.42
C ASP A 639 -17.60 21.03 -30.81
N VAL A 640 -17.26 20.06 -31.66
CA VAL A 640 -17.85 19.85 -32.99
C VAL A 640 -18.82 18.67 -32.91
N SER A 641 -20.05 18.88 -33.41
CA SER A 641 -21.11 17.87 -33.38
C SER A 641 -20.71 16.62 -34.14
N ALA A 642 -21.02 15.46 -33.55
CA ALA A 642 -20.45 14.20 -33.95
C ALA A 642 -21.49 13.09 -33.86
N THR A 643 -21.85 12.47 -34.97
CA THR A 643 -22.70 11.27 -34.96
C THR A 643 -21.94 9.98 -34.57
N TYR A 644 -20.75 10.12 -33.97
CA TYR A 644 -19.89 9.00 -33.56
C TYR A 644 -19.90 8.80 -32.04
N HIS A 645 -19.58 7.57 -31.63
CA HIS A 645 -19.48 7.19 -30.24
C HIS A 645 -18.03 7.26 -29.76
N TYR A 646 -17.84 7.83 -28.58
CA TYR A 646 -16.57 7.87 -27.86
C TYR A 646 -16.72 7.05 -26.58
N TYR A 647 -15.87 6.05 -26.41
CA TYR A 647 -15.90 5.13 -25.29
C TYR A 647 -14.66 5.32 -24.44
N VAL A 648 -14.84 5.28 -23.12
CA VAL A 648 -13.78 5.31 -22.12
C VAL A 648 -13.97 4.14 -21.18
N ASP A 649 -12.87 3.47 -20.84
CA ASP A 649 -12.86 2.27 -20.02
C ASP A 649 -11.53 2.15 -19.25
N ASN A 650 -11.47 1.26 -18.25
CA ASN A 650 -10.27 0.87 -17.52
C ASN A 650 -9.46 2.09 -17.02
N VAL A 651 -10.17 3.03 -16.39
CA VAL A 651 -9.59 4.27 -15.85
C VAL A 651 -8.94 3.97 -14.51
N VAL A 652 -7.64 4.17 -14.40
CA VAL A 652 -6.87 3.89 -13.18
C VAL A 652 -5.91 5.05 -12.89
N ILE A 653 -5.98 5.59 -11.68
CA ILE A 653 -5.07 6.61 -11.16
C ILE A 653 -4.36 6.04 -9.94
N THR A 654 -3.04 5.97 -9.96
CA THR A 654 -2.23 5.47 -8.83
C THR A 654 -1.14 6.47 -8.47
N ALA A 655 -0.82 6.56 -7.18
CA ALA A 655 0.46 7.15 -6.78
C ALA A 655 1.57 6.26 -7.35
N ALA A 656 2.50 6.85 -8.11
CA ALA A 656 3.62 6.13 -8.69
C ALA A 656 4.85 6.35 -7.82
N GLY A 657 5.59 5.27 -7.52
CA GLY A 657 6.89 5.35 -6.86
C GLY A 657 7.95 6.11 -7.67
N ALA A 658 9.20 5.98 -7.23
CA ALA A 658 10.35 6.84 -7.58
C ALA A 658 10.38 7.35 -9.04
N PRO A 659 10.80 8.61 -9.26
CA PRO A 659 10.70 9.32 -10.54
C PRO A 659 11.47 8.67 -11.71
N PRO A 660 11.16 9.06 -12.96
CA PRO A 660 12.09 8.85 -14.06
C PRO A 660 13.38 9.58 -13.67
N LEU A 661 14.51 8.99 -14.02
CA LEU A 661 15.81 9.55 -13.68
C LEU A 661 16.00 10.88 -14.45
N ALA A 662 16.40 11.94 -13.77
CA ALA A 662 16.56 13.26 -14.38
C ALA A 662 17.64 13.26 -15.47
N LEU A 663 17.41 13.92 -16.60
CA LEU A 663 18.43 14.11 -17.65
C LEU A 663 19.68 14.81 -17.09
N LEU A 664 20.85 14.41 -17.58
CA LEU A 664 22.13 15.07 -17.30
C LEU A 664 22.16 16.48 -17.86
N ALA A 665 22.72 17.41 -17.07
CA ALA A 665 23.00 18.77 -17.52
C ALA A 665 23.83 18.79 -18.81
N ALA A 666 23.57 19.77 -19.68
CA ALA A 666 24.19 19.87 -21.01
C ALA A 666 25.74 19.93 -20.96
N GLY A 667 26.31 20.52 -19.90
CA GLY A 667 27.77 20.63 -19.74
C GLY A 667 28.49 19.36 -19.29
N ILE A 668 27.77 18.28 -18.96
CA ILE A 668 28.40 17.04 -18.50
C ILE A 668 28.73 16.16 -19.73
N PRO A 669 29.98 15.71 -19.93
CA PRO A 669 30.35 14.81 -21.02
C PRO A 669 29.50 13.55 -21.05
N ARG A 670 29.27 12.99 -22.25
CA ARG A 670 28.63 11.68 -22.47
C ARG A 670 29.72 10.68 -22.85
N VAL A 671 30.37 10.14 -21.83
CA VAL A 671 31.50 9.21 -22.00
C VAL A 671 30.98 7.86 -22.53
N PRO A 672 31.58 7.28 -23.58
CA PRO A 672 31.17 5.98 -24.13
C PRO A 672 31.03 4.87 -23.08
N ILE A 673 30.01 4.03 -23.24
CA ILE A 673 29.68 2.93 -22.32
C ILE A 673 29.71 1.59 -23.04
N VAL A 674 30.34 0.60 -22.40
CA VAL A 674 30.28 -0.81 -22.75
C VAL A 674 29.39 -1.53 -21.75
N LEU A 675 28.31 -2.15 -22.25
CA LEU A 675 27.46 -3.05 -21.47
C LEU A 675 28.08 -4.45 -21.45
N LYS A 676 28.89 -4.74 -20.42
CA LYS A 676 29.53 -6.05 -20.19
C LYS A 676 28.52 -6.97 -19.50
N LEU A 677 27.92 -7.88 -20.25
CA LEU A 677 26.90 -8.80 -19.74
C LEU A 677 27.49 -10.19 -19.61
N ASP A 678 27.53 -10.73 -18.39
CA ASP A 678 28.25 -11.95 -18.05
C ASP A 678 27.31 -13.17 -17.99
N ASP A 679 27.93 -14.35 -18.10
CA ASP A 679 27.32 -15.67 -17.87
C ASP A 679 26.33 -16.18 -18.93
N LEU A 680 26.58 -15.93 -20.22
CA LEU A 680 25.88 -16.69 -21.24
C LEU A 680 26.37 -18.14 -21.23
N SER A 681 25.47 -19.03 -20.84
CA SER A 681 25.58 -20.49 -20.99
C SER A 681 24.25 -21.05 -21.51
N THR A 682 24.13 -22.37 -21.61
CA THR A 682 22.87 -23.03 -22.03
C THR A 682 22.00 -23.41 -20.83
N GLY A 683 20.68 -23.36 -20.98
CA GLY A 683 19.70 -23.98 -20.09
C GLY A 683 19.17 -25.27 -20.74
N GLY A 684 19.77 -26.42 -20.42
CA GLY A 684 19.40 -27.69 -21.06
C GLY A 684 19.67 -27.71 -22.58
N GLY A 685 20.78 -27.08 -23.02
CA GLY A 685 21.14 -26.95 -24.43
C GLY A 685 20.50 -25.77 -25.17
N ASN A 686 19.52 -25.08 -24.60
CA ASN A 686 18.81 -23.95 -25.21
C ASN A 686 19.26 -22.59 -24.65
N VAL A 687 18.86 -21.50 -25.32
CA VAL A 687 19.09 -20.11 -24.85
C VAL A 687 18.25 -19.85 -23.60
N PRO A 688 18.86 -19.45 -22.46
CA PRO A 688 18.11 -19.11 -21.25
C PRO A 688 17.16 -17.93 -21.45
N ALA A 689 16.03 -17.93 -20.74
CA ALA A 689 14.99 -16.91 -20.90
C ALA A 689 15.49 -15.48 -20.62
N GLY A 690 16.32 -15.28 -19.59
CA GLY A 690 16.91 -13.97 -19.28
C GLY A 690 17.78 -13.43 -20.43
N TRP A 691 18.53 -14.32 -21.10
CA TRP A 691 19.35 -13.97 -22.26
C TRP A 691 18.53 -13.68 -23.51
N ARG A 692 17.45 -14.42 -23.74
CA ARG A 692 16.49 -14.10 -24.79
C ARG A 692 15.85 -12.73 -24.57
N ARG A 693 15.42 -12.45 -23.34
CA ARG A 693 14.83 -11.16 -22.96
C ARG A 693 15.77 -9.98 -23.24
N VAL A 694 17.03 -10.07 -22.83
CA VAL A 694 17.99 -8.97 -23.02
C VAL A 694 18.36 -8.76 -24.48
N SER A 695 18.52 -9.84 -25.26
CA SER A 695 18.87 -9.76 -26.69
C SER A 695 17.71 -9.25 -27.54
N ASP A 696 16.48 -9.68 -27.27
CA ASP A 696 15.27 -9.18 -27.94
C ASP A 696 15.10 -7.69 -27.65
N PHE A 697 15.26 -7.27 -26.39
CA PHE A 697 15.24 -5.86 -25.99
C PHE A 697 16.34 -5.04 -26.66
N ALA A 698 17.58 -5.56 -26.69
CA ALA A 698 18.70 -4.90 -27.33
C ALA A 698 18.46 -4.70 -28.83
N THR A 699 17.95 -5.73 -29.52
CA THR A 699 17.58 -5.68 -30.93
C THR A 699 16.46 -4.67 -31.18
N ALA A 700 15.37 -4.74 -30.41
CA ALA A 700 14.22 -3.85 -30.54
C ALA A 700 14.60 -2.37 -30.32
N ARG A 701 15.57 -2.11 -29.43
CA ARG A 701 16.02 -0.77 -29.12
C ARG A 701 17.26 -0.34 -29.92
N GLN A 702 17.80 -1.17 -30.82
CA GLN A 702 19.07 -0.91 -31.53
C GLN A 702 20.21 -0.55 -30.55
N MET A 703 20.35 -1.33 -29.49
CA MET A 703 21.36 -1.16 -28.44
C MET A 703 22.46 -2.20 -28.57
N LYS A 704 23.72 -1.77 -28.59
CA LYS A 704 24.83 -2.70 -28.61
C LYS A 704 25.08 -3.32 -27.24
N ILE A 705 25.40 -4.62 -27.19
CA ILE A 705 25.72 -5.36 -25.96
C ILE A 705 27.00 -6.20 -26.14
N SER A 706 27.74 -6.41 -25.06
CA SER A 706 28.95 -7.24 -25.04
C SER A 706 28.72 -8.48 -24.18
N VAL A 707 28.61 -9.65 -24.81
CA VAL A 707 28.13 -10.87 -24.16
C VAL A 707 29.26 -11.82 -23.78
N GLY A 708 29.41 -12.10 -22.49
CA GLY A 708 30.37 -13.06 -21.95
C GLY A 708 29.86 -14.47 -22.11
N LEU A 709 30.50 -15.22 -23.00
CA LEU A 709 30.14 -16.59 -23.32
C LEU A 709 31.03 -17.58 -22.56
N ILE A 710 30.41 -18.45 -21.77
CA ILE A 710 31.07 -19.59 -21.12
C ILE A 710 31.27 -20.68 -22.17
N ALA A 711 32.51 -20.91 -22.60
CA ALA A 711 32.76 -21.61 -23.87
C ALA A 711 32.32 -23.08 -23.89
N LYS A 712 32.32 -23.77 -22.74
CA LYS A 712 31.81 -25.14 -22.59
C LYS A 712 30.35 -25.28 -23.01
N SER A 713 29.57 -24.20 -22.96
CA SER A 713 28.19 -24.17 -23.48
C SER A 713 28.12 -24.55 -24.98
N LEU A 714 29.18 -24.34 -25.75
CA LEU A 714 29.24 -24.67 -27.19
C LEU A 714 29.39 -26.17 -27.47
N GLU A 715 29.80 -26.97 -26.48
CA GLU A 715 29.88 -28.43 -26.60
C GLU A 715 28.49 -29.07 -26.50
N ILE A 716 27.63 -28.49 -25.65
CA ILE A 716 26.32 -29.04 -25.29
C ILE A 716 25.13 -28.26 -25.90
N GLY A 717 25.40 -27.14 -26.56
CA GLY A 717 24.38 -26.29 -27.17
C GLY A 717 23.70 -26.96 -28.35
N THR A 718 22.38 -26.82 -28.42
CA THR A 718 21.59 -27.28 -29.56
C THR A 718 21.90 -26.44 -30.81
N PRO A 719 21.58 -26.93 -32.03
CA PRO A 719 21.74 -26.13 -33.24
C PRO A 719 21.02 -24.77 -33.19
N SER A 720 19.91 -24.67 -32.45
CA SER A 720 19.18 -23.40 -32.27
C SER A 720 19.90 -22.42 -31.34
N TYR A 721 20.60 -22.90 -30.32
CA TYR A 721 21.48 -22.07 -29.47
C TYR A 721 22.65 -21.50 -30.26
N ILE A 722 23.31 -22.35 -31.06
CA ILE A 722 24.42 -21.93 -31.95
C ILE A 722 23.93 -20.91 -32.98
N SER A 723 22.81 -21.19 -33.65
CA SER A 723 22.22 -20.29 -34.64
C SER A 723 21.78 -18.95 -34.02
N TYR A 724 21.31 -18.95 -32.77
CA TYR A 724 20.97 -17.74 -32.04
C TYR A 724 22.20 -16.85 -31.81
N ILE A 725 23.33 -17.42 -31.37
CA ILE A 725 24.58 -16.67 -31.16
C ILE A 725 25.08 -16.09 -32.49
N GLN A 726 25.12 -16.91 -33.54
CA GLN A 726 25.55 -16.46 -34.87
C GLN A 726 24.63 -15.36 -35.42
N GLY A 727 23.31 -15.53 -35.30
CA GLY A 727 22.32 -14.55 -35.75
C GLY A 727 22.45 -13.21 -35.02
N LEU A 728 22.59 -13.25 -33.69
CA LEU A 728 22.72 -12.03 -32.88
C LEU A 728 24.06 -11.31 -33.13
N ARG A 729 25.14 -12.04 -33.40
CA ARG A 729 26.41 -11.44 -33.81
C ARG A 729 26.30 -10.81 -35.20
N ASN A 730 25.70 -11.52 -36.16
CA ASN A 730 25.58 -11.07 -37.54
C ASN A 730 24.65 -9.85 -37.71
N SER A 731 23.74 -9.61 -36.75
CA SER A 731 22.92 -8.39 -36.74
C SER A 731 23.73 -7.14 -36.37
N GLY A 732 24.96 -7.28 -35.86
CA GLY A 732 25.78 -6.18 -35.36
C GLY A 732 25.33 -5.62 -34.01
N ILE A 733 24.32 -6.23 -33.38
CA ILE A 733 23.79 -5.83 -32.07
C ILE A 733 24.65 -6.36 -30.91
N ALA A 734 25.21 -7.56 -31.04
CA ALA A 734 26.04 -8.16 -30.00
C ALA A 734 27.42 -8.54 -30.50
N GLU A 735 28.41 -8.37 -29.63
CA GLU A 735 29.63 -9.17 -29.67
C GLU A 735 29.56 -10.30 -28.64
N PHE A 736 30.41 -11.31 -28.82
CA PHE A 736 30.61 -12.38 -27.85
C PHE A 736 32.09 -12.44 -27.46
N TRP A 737 32.37 -12.41 -26.17
CA TRP A 737 33.72 -12.41 -25.59
C TRP A 737 33.92 -13.62 -24.67
N PHE A 738 35.18 -14.02 -24.48
CA PHE A 738 35.53 -15.22 -23.73
C PHE A 738 35.38 -14.99 -22.23
N HIS A 739 34.45 -15.70 -21.60
CA HIS A 739 34.20 -15.61 -20.16
C HIS A 739 34.54 -16.89 -19.41
N GLY A 740 35.70 -17.46 -19.73
CA GLY A 740 36.12 -18.75 -19.19
C GLY A 740 35.48 -19.92 -19.92
N TYR A 741 36.09 -21.09 -19.77
CA TYR A 741 35.60 -22.28 -20.43
C TYR A 741 34.40 -22.85 -19.68
N ASP A 742 34.51 -23.07 -18.36
CA ASP A 742 33.41 -23.63 -17.57
C ASP A 742 32.97 -22.76 -16.39
N HIS A 743 33.70 -21.68 -16.09
CA HIS A 743 33.35 -20.76 -15.01
C HIS A 743 33.24 -21.48 -13.64
N VAL A 744 34.10 -22.49 -13.42
CA VAL A 744 34.14 -23.26 -12.16
C VAL A 744 35.35 -22.85 -11.31
N GLY A 745 35.06 -22.27 -10.14
CA GLY A 745 36.07 -21.75 -9.22
C GLY A 745 36.86 -20.58 -9.83
N GLN A 746 38.02 -20.28 -9.25
CA GLN A 746 38.92 -19.25 -9.77
C GLN A 746 39.72 -19.76 -10.98
N GLU A 747 39.02 -19.95 -12.11
CA GLU A 747 39.53 -20.63 -13.31
C GLU A 747 40.90 -20.09 -13.80
N PHE A 748 41.14 -18.78 -13.63
CA PHE A 748 42.37 -18.09 -14.05
C PHE A 748 43.18 -17.51 -12.88
N ASN A 749 42.93 -17.90 -11.63
CA ASN A 749 43.74 -17.43 -10.50
C ASN A 749 44.11 -18.61 -9.60
N GLY A 750 45.41 -18.91 -9.55
CA GLY A 750 45.97 -20.04 -8.80
C GLY A 750 46.01 -21.38 -9.56
N THR A 751 45.51 -21.41 -10.80
CA THR A 751 45.59 -22.59 -11.70
C THR A 751 46.89 -22.59 -12.52
N THR A 752 47.31 -23.76 -12.99
CA THR A 752 48.61 -23.89 -13.67
C THR A 752 48.60 -23.26 -15.07
N TYR A 753 49.79 -22.93 -15.60
CA TYR A 753 49.94 -22.46 -16.98
C TYR A 753 49.31 -23.41 -18.00
N THR A 754 49.57 -24.70 -17.84
CA THR A 754 49.01 -25.73 -18.72
C THR A 754 47.48 -25.72 -18.69
N ASP A 755 46.88 -25.59 -17.51
CA ASP A 755 45.42 -25.54 -17.38
C ASP A 755 44.85 -24.28 -18.05
N GLN A 756 45.33 -23.09 -17.71
CA GLN A 756 44.84 -21.84 -18.31
C GLN A 756 45.05 -21.83 -19.83
N LYS A 757 46.21 -22.28 -20.32
CA LYS A 757 46.51 -22.36 -21.75
C LYS A 757 45.57 -23.31 -22.49
N ASN A 758 45.26 -24.45 -21.88
CA ASN A 758 44.30 -25.41 -22.43
C ASN A 758 42.89 -24.82 -22.48
N ARG A 759 42.44 -24.11 -21.43
CA ARG A 759 41.12 -23.46 -21.42
C ARG A 759 40.99 -22.41 -22.53
N PHE A 760 42.00 -21.57 -22.75
CA PHE A 760 42.04 -20.63 -23.87
C PHE A 760 42.01 -21.35 -25.23
N THR A 761 42.93 -22.29 -25.45
CA THR A 761 43.09 -22.97 -26.74
C THR A 761 41.83 -23.75 -27.14
N THR A 762 41.25 -24.49 -26.19
CA THR A 762 40.00 -25.23 -26.40
C THR A 762 38.84 -24.29 -26.69
N SER A 763 38.71 -23.19 -25.95
CA SER A 763 37.61 -22.23 -26.13
C SER A 763 37.69 -21.51 -27.47
N GLN A 764 38.88 -21.10 -27.92
CA GLN A 764 39.08 -20.53 -29.25
C GLN A 764 38.75 -21.53 -30.36
N THR A 765 39.14 -22.80 -30.17
CA THR A 765 38.82 -23.88 -31.12
C THR A 765 37.31 -24.11 -31.19
N LEU A 766 36.62 -24.15 -30.06
CA LEU A 766 35.16 -24.29 -30.01
C LEU A 766 34.45 -23.11 -30.67
N ALA A 767 34.84 -21.88 -30.37
CA ALA A 767 34.27 -20.68 -30.98
C ALA A 767 34.46 -20.71 -32.51
N MET A 768 35.66 -21.01 -32.99
CA MET A 768 35.93 -21.07 -34.43
C MET A 768 35.12 -22.19 -35.11
N THR A 769 35.12 -23.40 -34.55
CA THR A 769 34.49 -24.57 -35.17
C THR A 769 32.95 -24.55 -35.09
N LYS A 770 32.37 -24.00 -34.01
CA LYS A 770 30.92 -23.97 -33.80
C LYS A 770 30.27 -22.68 -34.26
N LEU A 771 30.93 -21.54 -34.04
CA LEU A 771 30.36 -20.22 -34.31
C LEU A 771 30.91 -19.58 -35.58
N GLY A 772 32.09 -20.01 -36.06
CA GLY A 772 32.75 -19.45 -37.24
C GLY A 772 33.62 -18.22 -36.96
N PHE A 773 33.97 -17.97 -35.69
CA PHE A 773 34.87 -16.88 -35.31
C PHE A 773 35.64 -17.20 -34.02
N GLN A 774 36.80 -16.56 -33.84
CA GLN A 774 37.54 -16.56 -32.57
C GLN A 774 37.09 -15.40 -31.68
N PHE A 775 37.17 -15.57 -30.37
CA PHE A 775 36.95 -14.48 -29.42
C PHE A 775 38.06 -13.45 -29.56
N ALA A 776 37.67 -12.17 -29.62
CA ALA A 776 38.58 -11.04 -29.71
C ALA A 776 38.74 -10.27 -28.38
N ALA A 777 37.96 -10.63 -27.36
CA ALA A 777 38.01 -10.04 -26.05
C ALA A 777 37.90 -11.12 -24.97
N PHE A 778 38.53 -10.86 -23.83
CA PHE A 778 38.54 -11.75 -22.67
C PHE A 778 38.14 -10.99 -21.40
N GLY A 779 37.34 -11.64 -20.55
CA GLY A 779 37.08 -11.21 -19.18
C GLY A 779 37.04 -12.44 -18.28
N ALA A 780 37.88 -12.49 -17.25
CA ALA A 780 37.95 -13.68 -16.41
C ALA A 780 36.66 -13.86 -15.56
N PRO A 781 36.16 -15.09 -15.39
CA PRO A 781 35.24 -15.46 -14.31
C PRO A 781 35.63 -14.83 -12.98
N GLU A 782 34.65 -14.34 -12.23
CA GLU A 782 34.83 -13.65 -10.94
C GLU A 782 35.72 -12.38 -11.02
N ASN A 783 36.11 -11.96 -12.23
CA ASN A 783 37.16 -10.97 -12.49
C ASN A 783 38.51 -11.33 -11.84
N ALA A 784 38.79 -12.62 -11.62
CA ALA A 784 39.99 -13.11 -10.96
C ALA A 784 41.01 -13.64 -11.97
N PHE A 785 42.24 -13.13 -11.92
CA PHE A 785 43.35 -13.52 -12.80
C PHE A 785 44.69 -13.39 -12.07
N ASP A 786 45.74 -14.01 -12.62
CA ASP A 786 47.10 -13.95 -12.07
C ASP A 786 48.20 -13.77 -13.15
N ASN A 787 49.47 -13.92 -12.76
CA ASN A 787 50.62 -13.79 -13.66
C ASN A 787 50.60 -14.84 -14.79
N THR A 788 50.04 -16.02 -14.51
CA THR A 788 49.88 -17.08 -15.49
C THR A 788 48.90 -16.65 -16.56
N THR A 789 47.81 -15.98 -16.16
CA THR A 789 46.83 -15.41 -17.11
C THR A 789 47.48 -14.39 -18.02
N VAL A 790 48.31 -13.50 -17.48
CA VAL A 790 49.06 -12.50 -18.28
C VAL A 790 49.92 -13.20 -19.34
N GLN A 791 50.62 -14.27 -18.98
CA GLN A 791 51.44 -15.03 -19.92
C GLN A 791 50.57 -15.66 -21.03
N VAL A 792 49.53 -16.42 -20.66
CA VAL A 792 48.64 -17.08 -21.63
C VAL A 792 47.96 -16.05 -22.56
N MET A 793 47.50 -14.94 -21.99
CA MET A 793 46.87 -13.83 -22.71
C MET A 793 47.80 -13.18 -23.74
N SER A 794 49.10 -13.09 -23.43
CA SER A 794 50.11 -12.52 -24.35
C SER A 794 50.39 -13.41 -25.55
N GLU A 795 50.17 -14.72 -25.41
CA GLU A 795 50.40 -15.72 -26.45
C GLU A 795 49.19 -15.94 -27.36
N ASP A 796 47.99 -15.48 -26.97
CA ASP A 796 46.78 -15.56 -27.82
C ASP A 796 46.72 -14.34 -28.75
N SER A 797 47.01 -14.55 -30.03
CA SER A 797 47.03 -13.49 -31.05
C SER A 797 45.65 -13.04 -31.53
N ALA A 798 44.59 -13.80 -31.27
CA ALA A 798 43.23 -13.43 -31.70
C ALA A 798 42.59 -12.39 -30.76
N MET A 799 43.07 -12.34 -29.52
CA MET A 799 42.58 -11.44 -28.49
C MET A 799 43.16 -10.03 -28.63
N ASN A 800 42.30 -9.03 -28.49
CA ASN A 800 42.60 -7.61 -28.64
C ASN A 800 42.25 -6.79 -27.39
N ALA A 801 41.20 -7.18 -26.66
CA ALA A 801 40.72 -6.48 -25.48
C ALA A 801 40.71 -7.36 -24.23
N TRP A 802 41.03 -6.77 -23.07
CA TRP A 802 40.96 -7.41 -21.77
C TRP A 802 40.02 -6.62 -20.84
N LEU A 803 38.81 -7.13 -20.66
CA LEU A 803 37.76 -6.58 -19.83
C LEU A 803 38.12 -6.75 -18.35
N TYR A 804 38.22 -5.64 -17.63
CA TYR A 804 38.64 -5.57 -16.23
C TYR A 804 40.00 -6.26 -15.98
N GLY A 805 40.90 -6.21 -16.97
CA GLY A 805 42.22 -6.85 -16.92
C GLY A 805 43.29 -6.11 -16.11
N ASP A 806 44.51 -6.65 -16.16
CA ASP A 806 45.66 -6.11 -15.45
C ASP A 806 46.19 -4.83 -16.13
N LEU A 807 45.88 -3.67 -15.56
CA LEU A 807 46.40 -2.38 -16.05
C LEU A 807 47.94 -2.27 -15.95
N ALA A 808 48.57 -2.91 -14.97
CA ALA A 808 50.01 -2.87 -14.81
C ALA A 808 50.72 -3.78 -15.84
N ARG A 809 50.04 -4.85 -16.28
CA ARG A 809 50.59 -5.86 -17.19
C ARG A 809 49.58 -6.25 -18.26
N PRO A 810 49.38 -5.39 -19.28
CA PRO A 810 48.29 -5.52 -20.23
C PRO A 810 48.40 -6.71 -21.19
N ALA A 811 49.46 -7.52 -21.12
CA ALA A 811 49.73 -8.66 -22.02
C ALA A 811 49.72 -8.28 -23.52
N GLY A 812 50.07 -7.02 -23.84
CA GLY A 812 49.99 -6.48 -25.21
C GLY A 812 48.56 -6.22 -25.71
N LYS A 813 47.55 -6.23 -24.83
CA LYS A 813 46.13 -6.04 -25.14
C LYS A 813 45.64 -4.68 -24.67
N ARG A 814 44.50 -4.22 -25.21
CA ARG A 814 43.81 -3.04 -24.69
C ARG A 814 43.04 -3.44 -23.42
N VAL A 815 43.49 -2.94 -22.27
CA VAL A 815 42.78 -3.16 -21.00
C VAL A 815 41.63 -2.16 -20.90
N LEU A 816 40.41 -2.68 -20.72
CA LEU A 816 39.21 -1.89 -20.47
C LEU A 816 38.87 -1.99 -18.99
N ASP A 817 39.30 -0.99 -18.22
CA ASP A 817 39.31 -1.01 -16.75
C ASP A 817 37.93 -0.81 -16.10
N ARG A 818 37.85 -1.19 -14.82
CA ARG A 818 36.64 -1.07 -14.00
C ARG A 818 36.67 0.20 -13.17
N VAL A 819 35.53 0.88 -13.08
CA VAL A 819 35.28 1.90 -12.05
C VAL A 819 34.20 1.38 -11.11
N GLY A 820 34.58 0.94 -9.91
CA GLY A 820 33.67 0.24 -8.99
C GLY A 820 32.40 1.03 -8.61
N ALA A 821 32.48 2.36 -8.60
CA ALA A 821 31.33 3.23 -8.33
C ALA A 821 30.34 3.35 -9.49
N VAL A 822 30.75 3.01 -10.73
CA VAL A 822 29.95 3.12 -11.95
C VAL A 822 29.68 1.73 -12.49
N ASN A 823 28.50 1.18 -12.19
CA ASN A 823 28.15 -0.19 -12.58
C ASN A 823 26.64 -0.31 -12.85
N ILE A 824 26.22 -1.33 -13.62
CA ILE A 824 24.78 -1.64 -13.78
C ILE A 824 24.20 -2.05 -12.42
N GLU A 825 24.92 -2.92 -11.71
CA GLU A 825 24.44 -3.59 -10.52
C GLU A 825 25.09 -3.06 -9.24
N SER A 826 24.28 -2.79 -8.23
CA SER A 826 24.72 -2.46 -6.87
C SER A 826 23.61 -2.80 -5.85
N PRO A 827 23.71 -3.92 -5.10
CA PRO A 827 24.77 -4.93 -5.12
C PRO A 827 24.74 -5.81 -6.39
N THR A 828 25.69 -6.75 -6.52
CA THR A 828 25.74 -7.73 -7.62
C THR A 828 24.37 -8.39 -7.85
N PHE A 829 24.02 -8.60 -9.12
CA PHE A 829 22.72 -9.08 -9.61
C PHE A 829 21.53 -8.10 -9.48
N VAL A 830 21.71 -6.93 -8.89
CA VAL A 830 20.62 -5.96 -8.67
C VAL A 830 20.91 -4.67 -9.43
N PRO A 831 20.33 -4.47 -10.64
CA PRO A 831 20.44 -3.22 -11.37
C PRO A 831 19.98 -2.04 -10.52
N ASN A 832 20.78 -0.98 -10.49
CA ASN A 832 20.57 0.19 -9.64
C ASN A 832 20.96 1.47 -10.37
N PRO A 833 20.03 2.08 -11.11
CA PRO A 833 20.35 3.21 -11.96
C PRO A 833 20.70 4.49 -11.17
N GLU A 834 20.12 4.71 -10.01
CA GLU A 834 20.47 5.85 -9.15
C GLU A 834 21.94 5.76 -8.71
N LYS A 835 22.39 4.56 -8.32
CA LYS A 835 23.78 4.35 -7.94
C LYS A 835 24.71 4.56 -9.14
N PHE A 836 24.35 4.03 -10.31
CA PHE A 836 25.07 4.28 -11.55
C PHE A 836 25.23 5.78 -11.80
N ILE A 837 24.15 6.56 -11.75
CA ILE A 837 24.17 8.01 -12.03
C ILE A 837 25.06 8.74 -11.02
N SER A 838 24.93 8.44 -9.74
CA SER A 838 25.75 9.06 -8.70
C SER A 838 27.24 8.78 -8.89
N GLY A 839 27.60 7.54 -9.25
CA GLY A 839 28.98 7.17 -9.55
C GLY A 839 29.49 7.81 -10.83
N TYR A 840 28.64 7.89 -11.86
CA TYR A 840 29.00 8.52 -13.12
C TYR A 840 29.35 9.98 -12.88
N LEU A 841 28.49 10.72 -12.16
CA LEU A 841 28.68 12.13 -11.83
C LEU A 841 29.96 12.38 -11.01
N SER A 842 30.40 11.43 -10.20
CA SER A 842 31.64 11.56 -9.43
C SER A 842 32.89 11.15 -10.20
N SER A 843 32.75 10.41 -11.31
CA SER A 843 33.88 9.73 -11.95
C SER A 843 34.09 10.07 -13.43
N TYR A 844 33.19 10.79 -14.10
CA TYR A 844 33.27 11.03 -15.55
C TYR A 844 34.47 11.88 -15.99
N SER A 845 35.00 12.73 -15.11
CA SER A 845 36.06 13.67 -15.46
C SER A 845 37.33 12.94 -15.88
N GLY A 846 37.83 13.23 -17.08
CA GLY A 846 39.05 12.63 -17.64
C GLY A 846 38.90 11.18 -18.12
N ARG A 847 37.70 10.59 -18.06
CA ARG A 847 37.46 9.21 -18.54
C ARG A 847 37.20 9.18 -20.04
N GLN A 848 37.81 8.21 -20.71
CA GLN A 848 37.54 7.91 -22.13
C GLN A 848 36.37 6.95 -22.31
N PHE A 849 36.07 6.12 -21.31
CA PHE A 849 35.00 5.12 -21.35
C PHE A 849 34.59 4.65 -19.94
N PHE A 850 33.44 3.98 -19.88
CA PHE A 850 33.04 3.13 -18.76
C PHE A 850 32.64 1.75 -19.26
N VAL A 851 33.18 0.71 -18.63
CA VAL A 851 32.66 -0.66 -18.78
C VAL A 851 31.81 -0.96 -17.55
N ILE A 852 30.56 -1.36 -17.75
CA ILE A 852 29.61 -1.63 -16.67
C ILE A 852 29.06 -3.06 -16.78
N GLN A 853 29.12 -3.78 -15.67
CA GLN A 853 28.88 -5.23 -15.60
C GLN A 853 27.46 -5.54 -15.12
N GLY A 854 26.81 -6.51 -15.76
CA GLY A 854 25.54 -7.07 -15.35
C GLY A 854 25.40 -8.56 -15.67
N HIS A 855 24.47 -9.25 -15.01
CA HIS A 855 24.28 -10.71 -15.13
C HIS A 855 22.82 -11.03 -15.47
N PRO A 856 22.43 -11.03 -16.76
CA PRO A 856 21.04 -11.20 -17.19
C PRO A 856 20.36 -12.48 -16.70
N GLY A 857 21.12 -13.55 -16.47
CA GLY A 857 20.61 -14.80 -15.91
C GLY A 857 19.99 -14.66 -14.52
N ASN A 858 20.33 -13.61 -13.77
CA ASN A 858 19.89 -13.38 -12.40
C ASN A 858 18.86 -12.24 -12.27
N TRP A 859 18.38 -11.67 -13.39
CA TRP A 859 17.42 -10.57 -13.37
C TRP A 859 15.98 -11.09 -13.37
N THR A 860 15.33 -10.97 -12.21
CA THR A 860 13.87 -11.06 -12.07
C THR A 860 13.18 -9.90 -12.81
N ASP A 861 11.85 -9.92 -12.92
CA ASP A 861 11.11 -8.81 -13.56
C ASP A 861 11.37 -7.44 -12.95
N ALA A 862 11.51 -7.36 -11.63
CA ALA A 862 11.83 -6.10 -10.95
C ALA A 862 13.26 -5.61 -11.28
N ARG A 863 14.23 -6.52 -11.28
CA ARG A 863 15.63 -6.21 -11.64
C ARG A 863 15.73 -5.81 -13.11
N TRP A 864 14.99 -6.51 -13.98
CA TRP A 864 14.85 -6.16 -15.38
C TRP A 864 14.29 -4.76 -15.57
N TYR A 865 13.25 -4.39 -14.82
CA TYR A 865 12.68 -3.06 -14.88
C TYR A 865 13.71 -1.96 -14.54
N GLU A 866 14.51 -2.17 -13.50
CA GLU A 866 15.59 -1.24 -13.14
C GLU A 866 16.70 -1.15 -14.20
N PHE A 867 17.03 -2.28 -14.83
CA PHE A 867 17.91 -2.28 -16.00
C PHE A 867 17.31 -1.48 -17.17
N VAL A 868 16.01 -1.65 -17.47
CA VAL A 868 15.32 -0.87 -18.50
C VAL A 868 15.33 0.62 -18.16
N ARG A 869 15.11 1.00 -16.90
CA ARG A 869 15.22 2.40 -16.44
C ARG A 869 16.61 2.97 -16.71
N LEU A 870 17.67 2.20 -16.42
CA LEU A 870 19.05 2.60 -16.71
C LEU A 870 19.26 2.84 -18.21
N ILE A 871 18.88 1.87 -19.04
CA ILE A 871 19.07 1.96 -20.50
C ILE A 871 18.27 3.11 -21.10
N ASP A 872 17.02 3.29 -20.67
CA ASP A 872 16.17 4.36 -21.18
C ASP A 872 16.74 5.73 -20.78
N TRP A 873 17.32 5.84 -19.58
CA TRP A 873 18.05 7.03 -19.17
C TRP A 873 19.31 7.28 -19.98
N LEU A 874 20.14 6.25 -20.24
CA LEU A 874 21.35 6.38 -21.06
C LEU A 874 21.02 6.87 -22.47
N LYS A 875 19.95 6.33 -23.07
CA LYS A 875 19.49 6.73 -24.39
C LYS A 875 18.92 8.12 -24.43
N ALA A 876 18.06 8.47 -23.46
CA ALA A 876 17.52 9.81 -23.34
C ALA A 876 18.62 10.89 -23.19
N ASN A 877 19.77 10.50 -22.62
CA ASN A 877 20.95 11.34 -22.48
C ASN A 877 21.96 11.28 -23.63
N ASN A 878 21.66 10.52 -24.69
CA ASN A 878 22.51 10.32 -25.87
C ASN A 878 23.91 9.79 -25.56
N PHE A 879 24.03 8.83 -24.63
CA PHE A 879 25.30 8.14 -24.41
C PHE A 879 25.68 7.26 -25.61
N PRO A 880 26.94 7.30 -26.09
CA PRO A 880 27.46 6.31 -27.02
C PRO A 880 27.53 4.95 -26.33
N ILE A 881 26.79 3.96 -26.84
CA ILE A 881 26.86 2.57 -26.36
C ILE A 881 27.58 1.74 -27.43
N MET A 882 28.69 1.13 -27.04
CA MET A 882 29.59 0.39 -27.94
C MET A 882 29.81 -1.04 -27.43
N THR A 883 30.18 -1.94 -28.33
CA THR A 883 30.75 -3.23 -27.93
C THR A 883 32.18 -3.05 -27.41
N SER A 884 32.71 -4.01 -26.64
CA SER A 884 34.07 -3.89 -26.10
C SER A 884 35.14 -3.91 -27.18
N ALA A 885 34.99 -4.71 -28.24
CA ALA A 885 35.91 -4.74 -29.36
C ALA A 885 35.89 -3.43 -30.16
N GLU A 886 34.71 -2.86 -30.40
CA GLU A 886 34.59 -1.55 -31.08
C GLU A 886 35.27 -0.47 -30.25
N LEU A 887 35.01 -0.41 -28.94
CA LEU A 887 35.65 0.56 -28.08
C LEU A 887 37.17 0.38 -28.09
N ALA A 888 37.65 -0.85 -27.94
CA ALA A 888 39.08 -1.15 -27.92
C ALA A 888 39.80 -0.74 -29.20
N ALA A 889 39.12 -0.81 -30.36
CA ALA A 889 39.65 -0.37 -31.64
C ALA A 889 39.69 1.17 -31.81
N THR A 890 38.92 1.92 -31.03
CA THR A 890 38.91 3.39 -31.06
C THR A 890 39.90 4.07 -30.13
N LEU A 891 40.37 3.34 -29.12
CA LEU A 891 41.38 3.80 -28.20
C LEU A 891 42.75 3.58 -28.82
#